data_AF-A0A2M9H6K1-F1
#
_entry.id   AF-A0A2M9H6K1-F1
#
_cell.length_a   1.000
_cell.length_b   1.000
_cell.length_c   1.000
_cell.angle_alpha   90.00
_cell.angle_beta   90.00
_cell.angle_gamma   90.00
#
_symmetry.space_group_name_H-M   'P 1'
#
loop_
_entity.id
_entity.type
_entity.pdbx_description
1 polymer ?
#
loop_
_entity_poly.entity_id
_entity_poly.type
_entity_poly.pdbx_seq_one_letter_code
_entity_poly.pdbx_strand_id
1 'polypeptide(L)'
;MPSPTSGGIRDGSRLRLRSRLLLFIWCCPVRCLPAVSRCRSGPSVNHVYVYVRVGYSIHGGTTDRGRTMRIMKRLQGGLLATAMLFAAVVVPAQAASAAEAQPAADGDTATINLLNVNDFHGRIDTGLTVPFASTVQQLKAEYPNSSLFLGAGDLIGASLFNSSVQKDQPTIDVLNALDLKASSVGNHEFDQGFDDLTNRVIGADGARNAKWDYLGANVYKKGTTTPALKEYSIQDVDGVKVGVIGAVTQETPTLVSPGGVKDLDFGDPVEAVNRVAKQLTDGDESNGEADVLVAEYHEGAPESENVETGKPTIDEQEAASPVFKHIVDDTDPAVNAIFNGHTHMAYSYTDAKHNNRPVIQTGNYAANVGQVVLDYNKKSGAVSYEKFGNVAAPSVPSGTSKADFDQQLADADKTGVTAEVKSIVDAAVKTGTEEGNKKVGSVASDITTAFADGKRDDRGSESTLGNLVADSLLDSLSSADRGGAQIGVVNPGGLRAELCKTGDNASCTLATDGSVTYAQANAVLPFLNNLWTTTLTGAQFKEALEQQWQTTTDGTTPSRPYLQLGLSHNVSYTYDPNAKQGEHITSVTINGKPLDPTAEYRIGSFSFLLQGGDNFRAFAQGTNTKDTGLVDRDAWIDYISKNSPLKPRYDRRAVAVTGLPTDGKVKAGESFTLNFSKLTLTSLGVPAETKLTAKIGDAEVGSADVKDGDTAALTVTVPADAQAGAATLTITGATDGTTVTLPLTVAAADQPQPTEPAIALADKDGNALKSLTLKPNDEKVVRAYVKGENVEGTPVYWKSSDPSVVSFKPKAGDQSAQNGKSRAASVGYDEQTLLAHKDGIVVITVTATVNGKELKAELPVAVRDGKVVKPALYFTDTNGKKITSLKLKKGASQKLWAVAEGKSVEGKPVYWKSSDPQTVSFAPKSAQNKPKSAAANAVAFNEQTLLAHKDGKATITITATIDGKALKAELPVTVGEAAAASAQKPASASAAQSGNNGLARTGSDPTMLIVVALIVLGVAGGAIHISRLRRY
;
A
#
# COMPACT_ATOMS: atom_id res chain seq x y z
N MET A 1 9.09 25.16 31.43
CA MET A 1 7.94 26.04 31.77
C MET A 1 6.82 25.13 32.24
N PRO A 2 5.99 25.47 33.24
CA PRO A 2 5.34 26.78 33.43
C PRO A 2 5.93 27.68 34.53
N SER A 3 5.41 28.92 34.58
CA SER A 3 5.64 30.03 35.54
C SER A 3 4.70 31.18 35.11
N PRO A 4 4.44 32.26 35.90
CA PRO A 4 5.04 32.70 37.18
C PRO A 4 4.00 32.68 38.35
N THR A 5 4.07 33.36 39.51
CA THR A 5 4.81 34.52 40.10
C THR A 5 4.62 34.45 41.65
N SER A 6 5.41 35.05 42.56
CA SER A 6 6.81 35.51 42.60
C SER A 6 7.15 36.15 43.97
N GLY A 7 8.30 35.83 44.58
CA GLY A 7 8.85 36.48 45.78
C GLY A 7 9.58 35.49 46.71
N GLY A 8 10.60 35.86 47.49
CA GLY A 8 11.33 37.15 47.61
C GLY A 8 12.20 37.16 48.88
N ILE A 9 13.16 38.11 48.99
CA ILE A 9 14.13 38.29 50.13
C ILE A 9 15.25 37.20 50.10
N ARG A 10 16.57 37.44 49.86
CA ARG A 10 17.61 38.34 50.46
C ARG A 10 17.88 38.03 51.95
N ASP A 11 19.06 38.16 52.56
CA ASP A 11 20.46 38.45 52.22
C ASP A 11 21.30 37.56 53.20
N GLY A 12 22.60 37.28 53.08
CA GLY A 12 23.62 37.69 52.12
C GLY A 12 25.02 37.68 52.75
N SER A 13 26.07 37.63 51.92
CA SER A 13 27.48 37.99 52.25
C SER A 13 28.32 37.01 53.12
N ARG A 14 29.67 36.94 53.05
CA ARG A 14 30.71 37.38 52.06
C ARG A 14 32.09 36.78 52.49
N LEU A 15 33.13 37.05 51.67
CA LEU A 15 34.60 36.94 51.91
C LEU A 15 35.28 35.57 51.72
N ARG A 16 36.50 35.44 51.13
CA ARG A 16 37.28 36.35 50.22
C ARG A 16 38.53 35.65 49.59
N LEU A 17 38.80 35.91 48.29
CA LEU A 17 40.12 35.88 47.57
C LEU A 17 40.87 34.52 47.47
N ARG A 18 41.76 34.25 46.49
CA ARG A 18 42.36 35.01 45.34
C ARG A 18 42.64 34.01 44.18
N SER A 19 42.06 34.19 42.97
CA SER A 19 42.69 34.78 41.75
C SER A 19 43.92 34.03 41.20
N ARG A 20 43.92 33.50 39.96
CA ARG A 20 44.19 34.20 38.66
C ARG A 20 44.09 33.20 37.46
N LEU A 21 43.83 33.52 36.18
CA LEU A 21 43.44 34.76 35.44
C LEU A 21 43.06 34.46 33.95
N LEU A 22 42.28 35.34 33.27
CA LEU A 22 41.93 35.41 31.81
C LEU A 22 41.05 34.29 31.20
N LEU A 23 40.22 34.45 30.13
CA LEU A 23 39.32 35.48 29.51
C LEU A 23 38.70 34.79 28.23
N PHE A 24 37.63 35.16 27.49
CA PHE A 24 36.53 36.16 27.36
C PHE A 24 35.43 35.43 26.47
N ILE A 25 34.09 35.58 26.49
CA ILE A 25 33.13 36.71 26.36
C ILE A 25 33.09 37.33 24.93
N TRP A 26 31.95 37.49 24.20
CA TRP A 26 30.56 36.98 24.32
C TRP A 26 29.70 37.26 23.02
N CYS A 27 28.37 37.04 23.07
CA CYS A 27 27.39 36.86 21.97
C CYS A 27 26.89 38.07 21.10
N CYS A 28 26.65 37.81 19.79
CA CYS A 28 25.49 38.21 18.91
C CYS A 28 25.13 39.73 18.72
N PRO A 29 24.04 40.18 17.99
CA PRO A 29 23.11 39.52 17.03
C PRO A 29 22.64 40.34 15.75
N VAL A 30 21.87 39.69 14.85
CA VAL A 30 20.60 40.16 14.17
C VAL A 30 20.53 41.07 12.88
N ARG A 31 19.67 40.64 11.91
CA ARG A 31 18.76 41.34 10.93
C ARG A 31 19.14 41.77 9.47
N CYS A 32 18.17 41.49 8.56
CA CYS A 32 17.62 42.27 7.40
C CYS A 32 18.14 42.17 5.94
N LEU A 33 17.15 42.12 5.01
CA LEU A 33 17.12 42.30 3.53
C LEU A 33 16.80 43.79 3.17
N PRO A 34 16.55 44.26 1.90
CA PRO A 34 16.66 43.69 0.53
C PRO A 34 17.33 44.62 -0.56
N ALA A 35 17.54 44.13 -1.80
CA ALA A 35 17.51 44.82 -3.15
C ALA A 35 18.19 43.91 -4.21
N VAL A 36 17.84 43.75 -5.51
CA VAL A 36 17.06 44.44 -6.58
C VAL A 36 17.89 45.29 -7.57
N SER A 37 18.32 44.68 -8.69
CA SER A 37 18.39 45.23 -10.08
C SER A 37 19.22 44.31 -11.01
N ARG A 38 19.32 44.55 -12.32
CA ARG A 38 18.37 44.35 -13.45
C ARG A 38 19.16 44.55 -14.78
N CYS A 39 18.83 43.77 -15.82
CA CYS A 39 18.96 44.07 -17.27
C CYS A 39 20.28 43.93 -18.08
N ARG A 40 20.17 43.11 -19.17
CA ARG A 40 20.75 43.26 -20.55
C ARG A 40 22.28 43.06 -20.71
N SER A 41 22.83 42.59 -21.84
CA SER A 41 22.29 42.07 -23.13
C SER A 41 23.35 41.21 -23.87
N GLY A 42 22.95 40.39 -24.86
CA GLY A 42 23.87 39.72 -25.81
C GLY A 42 24.40 40.66 -26.94
N PRO A 43 25.03 40.15 -28.04
CA PRO A 43 24.96 38.78 -28.57
C PRO A 43 26.33 38.19 -29.09
N SER A 44 26.25 37.25 -30.06
CA SER A 44 27.30 36.78 -31.01
C SER A 44 28.43 35.83 -30.56
N VAL A 45 28.14 34.53 -30.72
CA VAL A 45 28.95 33.47 -31.40
C VAL A 45 30.46 33.68 -31.58
N ASN A 46 31.27 32.77 -31.01
CA ASN A 46 32.34 32.06 -31.74
C ASN A 46 32.79 30.78 -31.02
N HIS A 47 33.26 29.77 -31.78
CA HIS A 47 33.78 28.51 -31.21
C HIS A 47 35.20 28.67 -30.66
N VAL A 48 35.45 28.18 -29.44
CA VAL A 48 36.78 27.75 -28.98
C VAL A 48 36.64 26.51 -28.10
N TYR A 49 37.20 25.38 -28.54
CA TYR A 49 37.48 24.23 -27.67
C TYR A 49 38.83 24.44 -26.98
N VAL A 50 38.93 24.17 -25.68
CA VAL A 50 40.21 23.97 -24.98
C VAL A 50 40.16 22.69 -24.16
N TYR A 51 40.80 21.65 -24.68
CA TYR A 51 41.22 20.50 -23.87
C TYR A 51 42.45 20.88 -23.05
N VAL A 52 42.53 20.38 -21.82
CA VAL A 52 43.82 20.13 -21.15
C VAL A 52 43.98 18.62 -21.00
N ARG A 53 45.19 18.12 -21.23
CA ARG A 53 45.47 16.71 -21.53
C ARG A 53 46.79 16.29 -20.91
N VAL A 54 46.80 15.17 -20.19
CA VAL A 54 48.01 14.45 -19.78
C VAL A 54 47.81 12.96 -20.08
N GLY A 55 48.62 12.39 -20.98
CA GLY A 55 48.77 10.94 -21.18
C GLY A 55 50.12 10.47 -20.63
N TYR A 56 50.67 9.29 -20.92
CA TYR A 56 50.37 8.19 -21.86
C TYR A 56 50.54 6.84 -21.08
N SER A 57 49.95 5.68 -21.42
CA SER A 57 50.27 4.73 -22.51
C SER A 57 51.74 4.22 -22.48
N ILE A 58 52.12 2.95 -22.75
CA ILE A 58 51.52 1.89 -23.60
C ILE A 58 51.81 0.44 -23.06
N HIS A 59 51.44 -0.60 -23.82
CA HIS A 59 51.39 -2.05 -23.53
C HIS A 59 52.71 -2.81 -23.19
N GLY A 60 52.57 -3.93 -22.45
CA GLY A 60 52.81 -5.29 -22.99
C GLY A 60 54.14 -6.01 -22.69
N GLY A 61 54.07 -7.26 -22.21
CA GLY A 61 55.22 -8.19 -22.12
C GLY A 61 55.02 -9.39 -21.15
N THR A 62 55.31 -10.61 -21.59
CA THR A 62 55.07 -11.90 -20.88
C THR A 62 56.26 -12.41 -20.04
N THR A 63 56.06 -13.53 -19.31
CA THR A 63 57.07 -14.52 -18.81
C THR A 63 58.05 -14.06 -17.71
N ASP A 64 58.56 -14.88 -16.76
CA ASP A 64 58.26 -16.28 -16.34
C ASP A 64 58.63 -16.46 -14.82
N ARG A 65 58.47 -17.68 -14.27
CA ARG A 65 58.75 -18.16 -12.90
C ARG A 65 60.16 -17.85 -12.37
N GLY A 66 60.35 -17.72 -11.03
CA GLY A 66 61.69 -17.93 -10.45
C GLY A 66 61.99 -17.63 -8.96
N ARG A 67 61.82 -18.64 -8.09
CA ARG A 67 62.75 -19.07 -7.01
C ARG A 67 63.44 -18.07 -6.01
N THR A 68 63.03 -18.21 -4.73
CA THR A 68 63.85 -18.49 -3.51
C THR A 68 64.93 -17.54 -2.93
N MET A 69 64.88 -17.45 -1.58
CA MET A 69 65.97 -17.17 -0.61
C MET A 69 66.52 -15.72 -0.54
N ARG A 70 66.51 -15.02 0.61
CA ARG A 70 67.10 -15.24 1.98
C ARG A 70 68.56 -14.73 2.08
N ILE A 71 68.95 -14.39 3.32
CA ILE A 71 70.24 -13.87 3.83
C ILE A 71 70.34 -12.34 3.70
N MET A 72 70.42 -11.48 4.74
CA MET A 72 70.98 -11.45 6.12
C MET A 72 72.35 -10.76 6.26
N LYS A 73 72.47 -10.03 7.39
CA LYS A 73 73.62 -9.29 7.96
C LYS A 73 73.90 -7.96 7.22
N ARG A 74 73.84 -6.79 7.89
CA ARG A 74 74.50 -6.30 9.14
C ARG A 74 76.02 -6.12 8.98
N LEU A 75 76.46 -4.87 9.13
CA LEU A 75 77.61 -4.45 9.93
C LEU A 75 77.49 -2.94 10.28
N GLN A 76 77.72 -2.64 11.55
CA GLN A 76 78.35 -1.47 12.20
C GLN A 76 78.64 -0.22 11.33
N GLY A 77 78.43 1.03 11.76
CA GLY A 77 78.43 1.61 13.13
C GLY A 77 79.84 2.11 13.50
N GLY A 78 80.08 3.29 14.09
CA GLY A 78 79.24 4.41 14.52
C GLY A 78 80.09 5.34 15.43
N LEU A 79 79.65 6.55 15.80
CA LEU A 79 80.30 7.32 16.88
C LEU A 79 79.41 8.44 17.49
N LEU A 80 79.31 8.40 18.83
CA LEU A 80 79.29 9.47 19.86
C LEU A 80 79.15 10.95 19.44
N ALA A 81 78.66 11.92 20.24
CA ALA A 81 78.03 12.08 21.58
C ALA A 81 78.14 13.62 21.88
N THR A 82 77.59 14.32 22.89
CA THR A 82 76.73 14.10 24.09
C THR A 82 76.18 15.52 24.46
N ALA A 83 75.18 15.77 25.32
CA ALA A 83 74.29 14.92 26.12
C ALA A 83 72.81 15.41 25.95
N MET A 84 71.95 15.80 26.90
CA MET A 84 71.97 16.01 28.38
C MET A 84 70.70 15.43 29.04
N LEU A 85 70.56 15.60 30.36
CA LEU A 85 69.53 15.00 31.22
C LEU A 85 68.14 15.66 31.09
N PHE A 86 67.09 14.85 31.24
CA PHE A 86 66.08 15.08 32.30
C PHE A 86 65.67 13.73 32.92
N ALA A 87 65.07 13.75 34.12
CA ALA A 87 65.07 12.61 35.03
C ALA A 87 64.01 11.53 34.74
N ALA A 88 64.38 10.28 35.03
CA ALA A 88 63.44 9.18 35.18
C ALA A 88 63.09 8.98 36.66
N VAL A 89 61.82 8.73 36.96
CA VAL A 89 61.39 8.10 38.22
C VAL A 89 61.03 6.66 37.90
N VAL A 90 61.88 5.72 38.31
CA VAL A 90 61.60 4.28 38.20
C VAL A 90 60.96 3.83 39.51
N VAL A 91 59.68 3.45 39.46
CA VAL A 91 59.08 2.59 40.48
C VAL A 91 59.06 1.17 39.91
N PRO A 92 59.78 0.19 40.50
CA PRO A 92 59.72 -1.19 40.02
C PRO A 92 58.37 -1.79 40.40
N ALA A 93 57.52 -2.03 39.40
CA ALA A 93 56.31 -2.82 39.58
C ALA A 93 56.70 -4.28 39.87
N GLN A 94 56.81 -4.62 41.15
CA GLN A 94 56.90 -6.01 41.57
C GLN A 94 55.57 -6.70 41.25
N ALA A 95 55.58 -7.58 40.26
CA ALA A 95 54.51 -8.55 40.01
C ALA A 95 54.50 -9.60 41.12
N ALA A 96 54.18 -9.16 42.35
CA ALA A 96 53.81 -10.03 43.44
C ALA A 96 52.41 -10.60 43.15
N SER A 97 52.18 -11.85 43.54
CA SER A 97 50.92 -12.56 43.32
C SER A 97 49.78 -11.97 44.16
N ALA A 98 49.18 -10.88 43.70
CA ALA A 98 47.82 -10.51 44.03
C ALA A 98 46.88 -11.26 43.08
N ALA A 99 46.65 -12.54 43.39
CA ALA A 99 45.32 -13.08 43.14
C ALA A 99 44.42 -12.33 44.11
N GLU A 100 43.61 -11.39 43.60
CA GLU A 100 42.55 -10.80 44.40
C GLU A 100 41.59 -11.93 44.76
N ALA A 101 41.65 -12.35 46.01
CA ALA A 101 40.72 -13.34 46.53
C ALA A 101 39.33 -12.70 46.47
N GLN A 102 38.54 -13.15 45.48
CA GLN A 102 37.10 -12.92 45.41
C GLN A 102 36.55 -13.08 46.83
N PRO A 103 35.85 -12.07 47.38
CA PRO A 103 35.43 -12.08 48.77
C PRO A 103 34.63 -13.37 48.99
N ALA A 104 35.09 -14.20 49.93
CA ALA A 104 34.48 -15.49 50.17
C ALA A 104 32.99 -15.28 50.44
N ALA A 105 32.13 -15.91 49.63
CA ALA A 105 30.70 -15.81 49.78
C ALA A 105 30.34 -16.13 51.24
N ASP A 106 29.60 -15.23 51.88
CA ASP A 106 29.07 -15.51 53.20
C ASP A 106 28.16 -16.73 53.05
N GLY A 107 28.36 -17.76 53.87
CA GLY A 107 27.89 -19.14 53.58
C GLY A 107 26.38 -19.35 53.53
N ASP A 108 25.64 -18.25 53.66
CA ASP A 108 24.19 -18.13 53.57
C ASP A 108 23.70 -17.69 52.18
N THR A 109 24.58 -17.33 51.24
CA THR A 109 24.22 -16.83 49.91
C THR A 109 24.89 -17.66 48.81
N ALA A 110 24.13 -18.04 47.78
CA ALA A 110 24.66 -18.60 46.54
C ALA A 110 24.40 -17.69 45.34
N THR A 111 25.39 -17.59 44.46
CA THR A 111 25.31 -16.87 43.20
C THR A 111 24.94 -17.84 42.07
N ILE A 112 24.03 -17.41 41.19
CA ILE A 112 23.45 -18.17 40.08
C ILE A 112 23.59 -17.32 38.80
N ASN A 113 24.34 -17.81 37.83
CA ASN A 113 24.59 -17.13 36.55
C ASN A 113 23.69 -17.75 35.47
N LEU A 114 22.55 -17.12 35.20
CA LEU A 114 21.64 -17.50 34.14
C LEU A 114 22.15 -16.93 32.81
N LEU A 115 22.47 -17.80 31.86
CA LEU A 115 22.80 -17.46 30.49
C LEU A 115 21.64 -17.88 29.58
N ASN A 116 21.24 -17.05 28.63
CA ASN A 116 20.09 -17.32 27.78
C ASN A 116 20.37 -17.01 26.29
N VAL A 117 19.68 -17.72 25.39
CA VAL A 117 19.57 -17.39 23.96
C VAL A 117 18.15 -17.63 23.47
N ASN A 118 17.64 -16.73 22.63
CA ASN A 118 16.37 -16.84 21.92
C ASN A 118 16.58 -16.69 20.41
N ASP A 119 15.66 -17.22 19.62
CA ASP A 119 15.61 -17.02 18.16
C ASP A 119 16.96 -17.39 17.49
N PHE A 120 17.58 -18.47 17.94
CA PHE A 120 18.86 -18.97 17.42
C PHE A 120 18.71 -19.54 16.00
N HIS A 121 17.51 -19.98 15.59
CA HIS A 121 17.14 -20.41 14.24
C HIS A 121 18.27 -21.10 13.49
N GLY A 122 18.80 -22.19 14.08
CA GLY A 122 19.95 -22.92 13.59
C GLY A 122 21.01 -22.11 12.83
N ARG A 123 21.54 -21.02 13.42
CA ARG A 123 22.63 -20.22 12.81
C ARG A 123 23.98 -20.97 12.87
N ILE A 124 24.07 -22.02 12.05
CA ILE A 124 25.25 -22.87 11.86
C ILE A 124 26.04 -22.42 10.63
N ASP A 125 27.10 -21.64 10.84
CA ASP A 125 28.06 -21.23 9.80
C ASP A 125 29.42 -20.83 10.40
N THR A 126 30.48 -21.03 9.63
CA THR A 126 31.87 -20.66 10.00
C THR A 126 31.95 -19.15 10.27
N GLY A 127 32.65 -18.70 11.30
CA GLY A 127 32.77 -17.28 11.67
C GLY A 127 31.49 -16.67 12.25
N LEU A 128 30.55 -17.49 12.72
CA LEU A 128 29.32 -17.06 13.41
C LEU A 128 29.06 -17.94 14.64
N THR A 129 28.95 -19.25 14.47
CA THR A 129 28.56 -20.17 15.56
C THR A 129 29.65 -20.32 16.63
N VAL A 130 30.92 -20.37 16.22
CA VAL A 130 32.06 -20.51 17.13
C VAL A 130 32.31 -19.22 17.96
N PRO A 131 32.17 -18.00 17.40
CA PRO A 131 32.03 -16.76 18.17
C PRO A 131 30.99 -16.82 19.29
N PHE A 132 29.75 -17.19 18.98
CA PHE A 132 28.68 -17.33 19.98
C PHE A 132 29.04 -18.35 21.07
N ALA A 133 29.50 -19.54 20.67
CA ALA A 133 29.93 -20.58 21.59
C ALA A 133 31.07 -20.12 22.52
N SER A 134 32.02 -19.35 21.98
CA SER A 134 33.10 -18.77 22.79
C SER A 134 32.58 -17.73 23.79
N THR A 135 31.58 -16.92 23.44
CA THR A 135 30.92 -16.01 24.41
C THR A 135 30.21 -16.80 25.51
N VAL A 136 29.46 -17.86 25.20
CA VAL A 136 28.83 -18.73 26.21
C VAL A 136 29.89 -19.34 27.15
N GLN A 137 30.99 -19.87 26.61
CA GLN A 137 32.07 -20.46 27.42
C GLN A 137 32.84 -19.42 28.26
N GLN A 138 33.01 -18.18 27.76
CA GLN A 138 33.58 -17.08 28.54
C GLN A 138 32.68 -16.71 29.72
N LEU A 139 31.38 -16.55 29.49
CA LEU A 139 30.41 -16.21 30.55
C LEU A 139 30.20 -17.35 31.56
N LYS A 140 30.29 -18.62 31.14
CA LYS A 140 30.34 -19.78 32.06
C LYS A 140 31.63 -19.81 32.90
N ALA A 141 32.73 -19.25 32.39
CA ALA A 141 34.01 -19.18 33.10
C ALA A 141 34.11 -18.02 34.12
N GLU A 142 33.24 -17.02 34.04
CA GLU A 142 33.10 -15.99 35.08
C GLU A 142 32.53 -16.57 36.39
N TYR A 143 31.53 -17.45 36.29
CA TYR A 143 30.83 -18.07 37.42
C TYR A 143 30.90 -19.61 37.34
N PRO A 144 32.10 -20.19 37.52
CA PRO A 144 32.31 -21.63 37.37
C PRO A 144 31.49 -22.42 38.40
N ASN A 145 30.84 -23.49 37.94
CA ASN A 145 29.87 -24.32 38.68
C ASN A 145 28.51 -23.65 39.02
N SER A 146 28.40 -22.32 38.96
CA SER A 146 27.17 -21.56 39.22
C SER A 146 26.35 -21.22 37.96
N SER A 147 26.74 -21.70 36.78
CA SER A 147 26.19 -21.24 35.49
C SER A 147 25.18 -22.20 34.87
N LEU A 148 23.94 -21.74 34.66
CA LEU A 148 22.94 -22.41 33.82
C LEU A 148 22.91 -21.77 32.42
N PHE A 149 22.75 -22.57 31.38
CA PHE A 149 22.46 -22.09 30.03
C PHE A 149 21.04 -22.53 29.66
N LEU A 150 20.22 -21.56 29.24
CA LEU A 150 18.78 -21.64 29.00
C LEU A 150 18.43 -21.05 27.62
N GLY A 151 17.16 -21.09 27.23
CA GLY A 151 16.68 -20.38 26.04
C GLY A 151 15.17 -20.15 25.98
N ALA A 152 14.77 -19.13 25.22
CA ALA A 152 13.37 -18.74 25.04
C ALA A 152 12.81 -19.08 23.65
N GLY A 153 13.10 -20.30 23.17
CA GLY A 153 12.51 -20.87 21.95
C GLY A 153 13.12 -20.41 20.63
N ASP A 154 12.60 -20.98 19.55
CA ASP A 154 13.06 -20.85 18.15
C ASP A 154 14.58 -21.08 18.02
N LEU A 155 15.01 -22.17 18.64
CA LEU A 155 16.38 -22.65 18.56
C LEU A 155 16.62 -23.33 17.20
N ILE A 156 15.61 -24.05 16.71
CA ILE A 156 15.55 -24.70 15.39
C ILE A 156 14.45 -24.07 14.51
N GLY A 157 14.36 -24.51 13.25
CA GLY A 157 13.45 -23.92 12.27
C GLY A 157 13.86 -22.50 11.82
N ALA A 158 13.31 -22.06 10.70
CA ALA A 158 13.80 -20.92 9.90
C ALA A 158 15.33 -20.90 9.65
N SER A 159 15.99 -22.06 9.71
CA SER A 159 17.43 -22.15 10.00
C SER A 159 18.36 -21.78 8.84
N LEU A 160 19.66 -21.52 9.11
CA LEU A 160 20.65 -21.39 8.03
C LEU A 160 20.70 -22.67 7.19
N PHE A 161 21.06 -22.52 5.91
CA PHE A 161 21.08 -23.63 4.95
C PHE A 161 21.85 -24.87 5.45
N ASN A 162 23.01 -24.66 6.09
CA ASN A 162 23.82 -25.76 6.64
C ASN A 162 23.06 -26.59 7.70
N SER A 163 22.16 -25.97 8.48
CA SER A 163 21.40 -26.67 9.52
C SER A 163 20.06 -27.20 8.99
N SER A 164 19.30 -26.38 8.27
CA SER A 164 17.96 -26.75 7.78
C SER A 164 17.99 -27.96 6.84
N VAL A 165 18.99 -28.05 5.96
CA VAL A 165 19.15 -29.20 5.06
C VAL A 165 19.52 -30.51 5.79
N GLN A 166 19.95 -30.41 7.05
CA GLN A 166 20.21 -31.51 7.97
C GLN A 166 19.14 -31.62 9.08
N LYS A 167 17.96 -31.02 8.88
CA LYS A 167 16.85 -30.96 9.85
C LYS A 167 17.24 -30.40 11.22
N ASP A 168 18.18 -29.46 11.23
CA ASP A 168 18.72 -28.81 12.43
C ASP A 168 19.42 -29.72 13.43
N GLN A 169 19.80 -30.95 13.03
CA GLN A 169 20.65 -31.80 13.85
C GLN A 169 21.97 -31.11 14.26
N PRO A 170 22.68 -30.36 13.38
CA PRO A 170 23.87 -29.62 13.79
C PRO A 170 23.61 -28.56 14.88
N THR A 171 22.40 -27.99 14.92
CA THR A 171 21.99 -27.07 15.98
C THR A 171 21.79 -27.79 17.30
N ILE A 172 21.11 -28.94 17.26
CA ILE A 172 20.92 -29.79 18.43
C ILE A 172 22.29 -30.24 18.98
N ASP A 173 23.21 -30.64 18.10
CA ASP A 173 24.56 -31.06 18.46
C ASP A 173 25.38 -29.91 19.07
N VAL A 174 25.32 -28.68 18.53
CA VAL A 174 26.01 -27.51 19.11
C VAL A 174 25.46 -27.11 20.48
N LEU A 175 24.14 -27.07 20.65
CA LEU A 175 23.51 -26.72 21.93
C LEU A 175 23.69 -27.83 22.99
N ASN A 176 23.78 -29.09 22.55
CA ASN A 176 24.20 -30.23 23.34
C ASN A 176 25.65 -30.15 23.82
N ALA A 177 26.57 -29.61 23.01
CA ALA A 177 27.97 -29.40 23.37
C ALA A 177 28.14 -28.19 24.32
N LEU A 178 27.34 -27.14 24.11
CA LEU A 178 27.27 -25.97 24.99
C LEU A 178 26.55 -26.22 26.32
N ASP A 179 26.04 -27.42 26.57
CA ASP A 179 25.38 -27.83 27.81
C ASP A 179 24.22 -26.87 28.19
N LEU A 180 23.29 -26.72 27.23
CA LEU A 180 21.95 -26.15 27.42
C LEU A 180 21.14 -27.05 28.37
N LYS A 181 20.34 -26.47 29.27
CA LYS A 181 19.64 -27.20 30.35
C LYS A 181 18.13 -27.29 30.16
N ALA A 182 17.51 -26.16 29.82
CA ALA A 182 16.11 -26.08 29.45
C ALA A 182 15.92 -25.00 28.39
N SER A 183 14.83 -25.08 27.64
CA SER A 183 14.34 -24.03 26.76
C SER A 183 12.82 -24.05 26.73
N SER A 184 12.15 -22.91 26.58
CA SER A 184 10.80 -22.95 26.03
C SER A 184 10.83 -23.48 24.59
N VAL A 185 9.70 -23.99 24.11
CA VAL A 185 9.47 -24.11 22.67
C VAL A 185 9.04 -22.76 22.13
N GLY A 186 9.55 -22.40 20.96
CA GLY A 186 8.98 -21.36 20.13
C GLY A 186 8.02 -21.93 19.09
N ASN A 187 7.60 -21.11 18.13
CA ASN A 187 6.76 -21.58 17.03
C ASN A 187 7.53 -22.45 16.04
N HIS A 188 8.77 -22.12 15.68
CA HIS A 188 9.55 -22.80 14.66
C HIS A 188 10.01 -24.21 15.10
N GLU A 189 10.01 -24.52 16.40
CA GLU A 189 10.08 -25.91 16.91
C GLU A 189 8.94 -26.82 16.38
N PHE A 190 7.80 -26.24 15.96
CA PHE A 190 6.67 -26.97 15.37
C PHE A 190 6.65 -26.96 13.82
N ASP A 191 7.67 -26.42 13.14
CA ASP A 191 7.74 -26.36 11.66
C ASP A 191 7.49 -27.71 10.98
N GLN A 192 8.15 -28.76 11.50
CA GLN A 192 8.04 -30.13 11.01
C GLN A 192 6.85 -30.90 11.63
N GLY A 193 6.04 -30.23 12.45
CA GLY A 193 4.93 -30.79 13.19
C GLY A 193 5.31 -31.41 14.54
N PHE A 194 4.32 -31.53 15.43
CA PHE A 194 4.49 -31.99 16.81
C PHE A 194 5.07 -33.41 16.93
N ASP A 195 4.83 -34.27 15.94
CA ASP A 195 5.43 -35.60 15.89
C ASP A 195 6.95 -35.56 15.66
N ASP A 196 7.48 -34.60 14.89
CA ASP A 196 8.93 -34.46 14.69
C ASP A 196 9.59 -33.82 15.92
N LEU A 197 8.93 -32.83 16.54
CA LEU A 197 9.35 -32.23 17.80
C LEU A 197 9.48 -33.28 18.91
N THR A 198 8.44 -34.09 19.13
CA THR A 198 8.44 -35.08 20.20
C THR A 198 9.34 -36.29 19.90
N ASN A 199 9.29 -36.86 18.69
CA ASN A 199 9.99 -38.12 18.40
C ASN A 199 11.43 -37.96 17.89
N ARG A 200 11.78 -36.83 17.25
CA ARG A 200 13.13 -36.62 16.67
C ARG A 200 13.92 -35.53 17.39
N VAL A 201 13.32 -34.37 17.67
CA VAL A 201 14.03 -33.24 18.28
C VAL A 201 14.25 -33.49 19.77
N ILE A 202 13.18 -33.81 20.50
CA ILE A 202 13.25 -34.22 21.92
C ILE A 202 13.77 -35.67 22.00
N GLY A 203 13.07 -36.61 21.37
CA GLY A 203 13.39 -38.04 21.42
C GLY A 203 12.90 -38.73 22.70
N ALA A 204 12.98 -40.06 22.74
CA ALA A 204 12.52 -40.84 23.87
C ALA A 204 13.44 -40.69 25.10
N ASP A 205 12.88 -40.74 26.31
CA ASP A 205 13.67 -40.64 27.54
C ASP A 205 14.69 -41.78 27.66
N GLY A 206 15.89 -41.44 28.13
CA GLY A 206 17.07 -42.32 28.09
C GLY A 206 17.77 -42.40 26.72
N ALA A 207 17.15 -41.87 25.65
CA ALA A 207 17.69 -41.79 24.29
C ALA A 207 17.38 -40.42 23.63
N ARG A 208 17.34 -39.36 24.44
CA ARG A 208 17.02 -37.99 24.00
C ARG A 208 18.04 -37.48 22.99
N ASN A 209 17.57 -36.71 22.02
CA ASN A 209 18.41 -36.03 21.04
C ASN A 209 18.79 -34.64 21.54
N ALA A 210 17.80 -33.78 21.82
CA ALA A 210 17.97 -32.61 22.68
C ALA A 210 18.19 -33.06 24.14
N LYS A 211 19.41 -32.86 24.66
CA LYS A 211 19.79 -33.23 26.04
C LYS A 211 19.16 -32.32 27.10
N TRP A 212 18.64 -31.16 26.68
CA TRP A 212 17.88 -30.23 27.52
C TRP A 212 16.39 -30.57 27.58
N ASP A 213 15.67 -29.99 28.53
CA ASP A 213 14.21 -30.00 28.56
C ASP A 213 13.62 -28.94 27.62
N TYR A 214 12.77 -29.35 26.67
CA TYR A 214 11.89 -28.42 25.96
C TYR A 214 10.57 -28.26 26.74
N LEU A 215 10.16 -27.01 26.94
CA LEU A 215 9.10 -26.60 27.86
C LEU A 215 7.95 -25.87 27.15
N GLY A 216 6.70 -26.19 27.48
CA GLY A 216 5.51 -25.58 26.88
C GLY A 216 4.28 -25.71 27.77
N ALA A 217 4.25 -24.99 28.89
CA ALA A 217 3.19 -25.02 29.90
C ALA A 217 1.80 -24.65 29.37
N ASN A 218 1.71 -23.83 28.32
CA ASN A 218 0.46 -23.46 27.65
C ASN A 218 0.13 -24.30 26.40
N VAL A 219 0.94 -25.30 26.07
CA VAL A 219 0.71 -26.20 24.92
C VAL A 219 -0.09 -27.41 25.39
N TYR A 220 -1.39 -27.42 25.09
CA TYR A 220 -2.33 -28.41 25.58
C TYR A 220 -2.80 -29.39 24.51
N LYS A 221 -3.26 -30.57 24.93
CA LYS A 221 -3.96 -31.54 24.07
C LYS A 221 -5.35 -30.99 23.73
N LYS A 222 -5.71 -31.00 22.44
CA LYS A 222 -6.92 -30.35 21.92
C LYS A 222 -8.18 -30.65 22.73
N GLY A 223 -8.95 -29.60 23.04
CA GLY A 223 -10.19 -29.66 23.80
C GLY A 223 -9.99 -29.81 25.31
N THR A 224 -8.77 -29.66 25.82
CA THR A 224 -8.43 -29.84 27.24
C THR A 224 -7.39 -28.81 27.72
N THR A 225 -7.20 -28.71 29.03
CA THR A 225 -6.05 -28.04 29.66
C THR A 225 -4.98 -29.07 30.10
N THR A 226 -4.89 -30.22 29.44
CA THR A 226 -3.88 -31.25 29.74
C THR A 226 -2.61 -30.96 28.95
N PRO A 227 -1.45 -30.73 29.59
CA PRO A 227 -0.20 -30.47 28.88
C PRO A 227 0.14 -31.55 27.85
N ALA A 228 0.65 -31.09 26.70
CA ALA A 228 1.21 -31.93 25.64
C ALA A 228 2.73 -32.05 25.74
N LEU A 229 3.40 -31.06 26.33
CA LEU A 229 4.83 -31.01 26.61
C LEU A 229 5.11 -31.02 28.12
N LYS A 230 6.39 -31.06 28.50
CA LYS A 230 6.84 -30.74 29.86
C LYS A 230 6.57 -29.24 30.12
N GLU A 231 6.21 -28.88 31.33
CA GLU A 231 5.81 -27.50 31.64
C GLU A 231 6.96 -26.67 32.21
N TYR A 232 7.79 -27.32 33.04
CA TYR A 232 8.95 -26.73 33.72
C TYR A 232 10.11 -27.72 33.81
N SER A 233 11.29 -27.22 34.14
CA SER A 233 12.47 -27.98 34.55
C SER A 233 13.00 -27.45 35.87
N ILE A 234 13.53 -28.32 36.73
CA ILE A 234 14.19 -27.92 37.98
C ILE A 234 15.67 -28.25 37.83
N GLN A 235 16.53 -27.25 38.05
CA GLN A 235 17.98 -27.35 37.95
C GLN A 235 18.61 -27.04 39.32
N ASP A 236 19.55 -27.87 39.77
CA ASP A 236 20.30 -27.60 41.00
C ASP A 236 21.52 -26.73 40.68
N VAL A 237 21.67 -25.61 41.41
CA VAL A 237 22.83 -24.71 41.34
C VAL A 237 23.33 -24.46 42.77
N ASP A 238 24.44 -25.08 43.15
CA ASP A 238 24.98 -25.03 44.53
C ASP A 238 23.94 -25.40 45.61
N GLY A 239 23.07 -26.37 45.34
CA GLY A 239 21.98 -26.75 46.24
C GLY A 239 20.82 -25.77 46.31
N VAL A 240 20.68 -24.89 45.31
CA VAL A 240 19.50 -24.03 45.09
C VAL A 240 18.68 -24.61 43.93
N LYS A 241 17.39 -24.86 44.14
CA LYS A 241 16.48 -25.38 43.12
C LYS A 241 15.97 -24.25 42.21
N VAL A 242 16.50 -24.14 41.00
CA VAL A 242 16.03 -23.17 39.99
C VAL A 242 14.93 -23.80 39.13
N GLY A 243 13.70 -23.33 39.29
CA GLY A 243 12.54 -23.71 38.48
C GLY A 243 12.43 -22.85 37.23
N VAL A 244 12.70 -23.44 36.06
CA VAL A 244 12.57 -22.80 34.75
C VAL A 244 11.23 -23.21 34.13
N ILE A 245 10.37 -22.25 33.80
CA ILE A 245 9.02 -22.47 33.26
C ILE A 245 8.98 -21.92 31.83
N GLY A 246 8.55 -22.71 30.85
CA GLY A 246 8.51 -22.28 29.44
C GLY A 246 7.10 -22.19 28.88
N ALA A 247 6.83 -21.13 28.11
CA ALA A 247 5.57 -20.93 27.39
C ALA A 247 5.80 -20.27 26.02
N VAL A 248 4.86 -20.45 25.09
CA VAL A 248 4.97 -20.02 23.68
C VAL A 248 3.83 -19.08 23.28
N THR A 249 4.04 -18.20 22.30
CA THR A 249 2.98 -17.33 21.78
C THR A 249 1.71 -18.10 21.35
N GLN A 250 0.54 -17.53 21.68
CA GLN A 250 -0.77 -17.99 21.22
C GLN A 250 -0.91 -17.96 19.70
N GLU A 251 -0.10 -17.17 18.97
CA GLU A 251 -0.20 -17.04 17.51
C GLU A 251 0.29 -18.30 16.76
N THR A 252 1.00 -19.22 17.43
CA THR A 252 1.65 -20.41 16.84
C THR A 252 0.78 -21.18 15.82
N PRO A 253 -0.52 -21.48 16.05
CA PRO A 253 -1.38 -22.16 15.07
C PRO A 253 -1.63 -21.41 13.75
N THR A 254 -1.27 -20.13 13.68
CA THR A 254 -1.33 -19.29 12.48
C THR A 254 0.03 -19.09 11.80
N LEU A 255 1.11 -19.46 12.49
CA LEU A 255 2.49 -19.40 12.00
C LEU A 255 2.91 -20.73 11.37
N VAL A 256 2.71 -21.85 12.06
CA VAL A 256 3.16 -23.16 11.57
C VAL A 256 2.12 -23.85 10.68
N SER A 257 2.51 -25.01 10.12
CA SER A 257 1.58 -25.84 9.34
C SER A 257 0.38 -26.29 10.19
N PRO A 258 -0.88 -25.94 9.83
CA PRO A 258 -2.05 -26.31 10.62
C PRO A 258 -2.21 -27.82 10.80
N GLY A 259 -1.71 -28.63 9.85
CA GLY A 259 -1.68 -30.09 9.97
C GLY A 259 -0.66 -30.64 10.97
N GLY A 260 0.39 -29.87 11.29
CA GLY A 260 1.44 -30.23 12.24
C GLY A 260 1.08 -30.00 13.71
N VAL A 261 0.11 -29.12 13.98
CA VAL A 261 -0.38 -28.78 15.33
C VAL A 261 -1.88 -29.05 15.53
N LYS A 262 -2.54 -29.73 14.57
CA LYS A 262 -4.01 -29.95 14.52
C LYS A 262 -4.62 -30.52 15.80
N ASP A 263 -3.87 -31.32 16.55
CA ASP A 263 -4.29 -32.05 17.76
C ASP A 263 -3.87 -31.35 19.07
N LEU A 264 -3.36 -30.12 18.96
CA LEU A 264 -3.04 -29.22 20.07
C LEU A 264 -4.03 -28.06 20.14
N ASP A 265 -4.09 -27.42 21.31
CA ASP A 265 -4.57 -26.06 21.50
C ASP A 265 -3.51 -25.27 22.29
N PHE A 266 -3.40 -23.96 22.04
CA PHE A 266 -2.40 -23.09 22.65
C PHE A 266 -3.13 -22.09 23.55
N GLY A 267 -2.94 -22.22 24.86
CA GLY A 267 -3.57 -21.36 25.87
C GLY A 267 -2.77 -20.09 26.16
N ASP A 268 -3.24 -19.31 27.13
CA ASP A 268 -2.53 -18.12 27.58
C ASP A 268 -1.17 -18.47 28.23
N PRO A 269 -0.06 -17.85 27.79
CA PRO A 269 1.26 -18.15 28.32
C PRO A 269 1.43 -17.65 29.76
N VAL A 270 0.85 -16.49 30.10
CA VAL A 270 0.96 -15.88 31.43
C VAL A 270 0.07 -16.63 32.42
N GLU A 271 -1.15 -17.02 32.06
CA GLU A 271 -1.96 -17.91 32.92
C GLU A 271 -1.26 -19.25 33.19
N ALA A 272 -0.58 -19.82 32.19
CA ALA A 272 0.14 -21.08 32.33
C ALA A 272 1.39 -20.94 33.22
N VAL A 273 2.23 -19.92 33.00
CA VAL A 273 3.38 -19.63 33.87
C VAL A 273 2.91 -19.33 35.29
N ASN A 274 1.85 -18.54 35.47
CA ASN A 274 1.28 -18.22 36.78
C ASN A 274 0.65 -19.43 37.50
N ARG A 275 0.19 -20.44 36.77
CA ARG A 275 -0.26 -21.73 37.33
C ARG A 275 0.94 -22.55 37.81
N VAL A 276 1.98 -22.66 36.99
CA VAL A 276 3.17 -23.47 37.30
C VAL A 276 4.03 -22.82 38.39
N ALA A 277 4.19 -21.49 38.40
CA ALA A 277 4.89 -20.76 39.46
C ALA A 277 4.28 -21.01 40.85
N LYS A 278 2.95 -21.09 40.93
CA LYS A 278 2.23 -21.41 42.17
C LYS A 278 2.39 -22.88 42.57
N GLN A 279 2.40 -23.80 41.60
CA GLN A 279 2.69 -25.21 41.84
C GLN A 279 4.09 -25.38 42.45
N LEU A 280 5.13 -24.79 41.84
CA LEU A 280 6.52 -24.85 42.31
C LEU A 280 6.80 -24.12 43.65
N THR A 281 5.77 -23.57 44.30
CA THR A 281 5.86 -22.82 45.56
C THR A 281 4.70 -23.10 46.53
N ASP A 282 3.92 -24.17 46.33
CA ASP A 282 2.78 -24.52 47.20
C ASP A 282 3.14 -25.40 48.41
N GLY A 283 4.35 -25.96 48.44
CA GLY A 283 4.85 -26.82 49.51
C GLY A 283 4.65 -28.32 49.26
N ASP A 284 4.14 -28.74 48.10
CA ASP A 284 4.07 -30.15 47.68
C ASP A 284 5.35 -30.58 46.94
N GLU A 285 6.34 -31.02 47.71
CA GLU A 285 7.59 -31.65 47.24
C GLU A 285 7.40 -32.82 46.25
N SER A 286 6.17 -33.35 46.03
CA SER A 286 5.90 -34.32 44.96
C SER A 286 5.83 -33.69 43.55
N ASN A 287 5.57 -32.38 43.45
CA ASN A 287 5.67 -31.61 42.22
C ASN A 287 7.12 -31.09 42.00
N GLY A 288 7.83 -30.86 43.10
CA GLY A 288 9.20 -30.35 43.16
C GLY A 288 9.24 -28.83 43.35
N GLU A 289 9.33 -28.39 44.61
CA GLU A 289 9.47 -26.97 44.96
C GLU A 289 10.69 -26.31 44.28
N ALA A 290 10.64 -24.99 44.08
CA ALA A 290 11.76 -24.18 43.60
C ALA A 290 12.10 -23.04 44.57
N ASP A 291 13.39 -22.79 44.77
CA ASP A 291 13.95 -21.64 45.51
C ASP A 291 13.93 -20.35 44.67
N VAL A 292 14.11 -20.50 43.35
CA VAL A 292 14.24 -19.40 42.38
C VAL A 292 13.44 -19.76 41.13
N LEU A 293 12.63 -18.83 40.62
CA LEU A 293 11.79 -19.03 39.43
C LEU A 293 12.23 -18.17 38.24
N VAL A 294 12.29 -18.79 37.06
CA VAL A 294 12.63 -18.16 35.79
C VAL A 294 11.53 -18.46 34.77
N ALA A 295 11.02 -17.44 34.08
CA ALA A 295 10.08 -17.62 32.98
C ALA A 295 10.77 -17.43 31.63
N GLU A 296 10.59 -18.40 30.74
CA GLU A 296 11.06 -18.44 29.36
C GLU A 296 9.84 -18.27 28.43
N TYR A 297 9.52 -17.04 28.05
CA TYR A 297 8.43 -16.74 27.12
C TYR A 297 8.95 -16.68 25.68
N HIS A 298 8.46 -17.52 24.79
CA HIS A 298 8.60 -17.27 23.35
C HIS A 298 7.48 -16.33 22.87
N GLU A 299 7.58 -15.09 23.33
CA GLU A 299 6.74 -13.91 23.04
C GLU A 299 7.53 -12.67 23.54
N GLY A 300 7.23 -11.44 23.10
CA GLY A 300 8.08 -10.29 23.45
C GLY A 300 7.57 -8.87 23.18
N ALA A 301 8.48 -7.91 23.30
CA ALA A 301 8.23 -6.48 23.03
C ALA A 301 8.43 -6.13 21.54
N PRO A 302 7.61 -5.21 20.97
CA PRO A 302 7.59 -4.97 19.52
C PRO A 302 8.79 -4.20 18.95
N GLU A 303 9.63 -3.58 19.79
CA GLU A 303 10.78 -2.76 19.36
C GLU A 303 12.07 -3.12 20.14
N SER A 304 13.24 -2.87 19.55
CA SER A 304 14.53 -3.03 20.23
C SER A 304 14.93 -1.77 21.01
N GLU A 305 15.57 -1.96 22.16
CA GLU A 305 16.11 -0.89 22.97
C GLU A 305 17.40 -0.31 22.35
N ASN A 306 17.38 0.99 22.08
CA ASN A 306 18.59 1.75 21.79
C ASN A 306 19.35 2.05 23.10
N VAL A 307 20.39 1.27 23.37
CA VAL A 307 21.22 1.34 24.58
C VAL A 307 21.95 2.67 24.81
N GLU A 308 22.13 3.51 23.78
CA GLU A 308 22.71 4.87 23.95
C GLU A 308 21.69 5.87 24.53
N THR A 309 20.39 5.58 24.40
CA THR A 309 19.29 6.49 24.78
C THR A 309 18.35 5.91 25.84
N GLY A 310 18.42 4.60 26.11
CA GLY A 310 17.50 3.89 27.00
C GLY A 310 16.05 3.94 26.49
N LYS A 311 15.85 3.81 25.17
CA LYS A 311 14.54 3.96 24.51
C LYS A 311 14.27 2.92 23.41
N PRO A 312 13.02 2.47 23.25
CA PRO A 312 11.86 2.74 24.12
C PRO A 312 12.05 2.12 25.52
N THR A 313 11.51 2.78 26.55
CA THR A 313 11.53 2.28 27.94
C THR A 313 10.48 1.18 28.14
N ILE A 314 10.57 0.41 29.23
CA ILE A 314 9.57 -0.62 29.55
C ILE A 314 8.13 -0.05 29.58
N ASP A 315 7.91 1.13 30.17
CA ASP A 315 6.60 1.83 30.16
C ASP A 315 6.12 2.20 28.73
N GLU A 316 7.03 2.51 27.80
CA GLU A 316 6.70 2.83 26.41
C GLU A 316 6.35 1.57 25.62
N GLN A 317 7.04 0.45 25.89
CA GLN A 317 6.74 -0.87 25.32
C GLN A 317 5.40 -1.42 25.84
N GLU A 318 5.12 -1.29 27.14
CA GLU A 318 3.82 -1.63 27.74
C GLU A 318 2.67 -0.82 27.14
N ALA A 319 2.91 0.46 26.81
CA ALA A 319 1.92 1.31 26.15
C ALA A 319 1.72 0.96 24.67
N ALA A 320 2.72 0.33 24.02
CA ALA A 320 2.68 -0.08 22.62
C ALA A 320 2.09 -1.49 22.42
N SER A 321 2.41 -2.45 23.29
CA SER A 321 1.99 -3.85 23.19
C SER A 321 1.24 -4.32 24.44
N PRO A 322 -0.09 -4.57 24.33
CA PRO A 322 -0.86 -5.20 25.40
C PRO A 322 -0.37 -6.60 25.79
N VAL A 323 0.26 -7.33 24.85
CA VAL A 323 0.81 -8.68 25.10
C VAL A 323 2.07 -8.59 25.96
N PHE A 324 3.02 -7.72 25.60
CA PHE A 324 4.19 -7.47 26.43
C PHE A 324 3.81 -6.89 27.80
N LYS A 325 2.78 -6.03 27.84
CA LYS A 325 2.23 -5.53 29.10
C LYS A 325 1.66 -6.65 29.98
N HIS A 326 0.95 -7.61 29.42
CA HIS A 326 0.44 -8.76 30.16
C HIS A 326 1.59 -9.60 30.74
N ILE A 327 2.65 -9.84 29.95
CA ILE A 327 3.87 -10.52 30.40
C ILE A 327 4.55 -9.77 31.57
N VAL A 328 4.67 -8.44 31.50
CA VAL A 328 5.36 -7.66 32.55
C VAL A 328 4.51 -7.44 33.80
N ASP A 329 3.25 -7.01 33.67
CA ASP A 329 2.41 -6.66 34.82
C ASP A 329 1.78 -7.87 35.51
N ASP A 330 1.37 -8.90 34.75
CA ASP A 330 0.55 -9.99 35.28
C ASP A 330 1.33 -11.29 35.52
N THR A 331 2.60 -11.42 35.10
CA THR A 331 3.46 -12.56 35.50
C THR A 331 3.75 -12.50 36.99
N ASP A 332 3.48 -13.60 37.71
CA ASP A 332 3.47 -13.70 39.15
C ASP A 332 4.73 -13.10 39.82
N PRO A 333 4.60 -12.27 40.87
CA PRO A 333 5.75 -11.66 41.56
C PRO A 333 6.76 -12.66 42.15
N ALA A 334 6.42 -13.95 42.27
CA ALA A 334 7.37 -15.00 42.64
C ALA A 334 8.42 -15.32 41.55
N VAL A 335 8.12 -15.04 40.27
CA VAL A 335 9.08 -15.19 39.16
C VAL A 335 10.16 -14.11 39.29
N ASN A 336 11.43 -14.52 39.35
CA ASN A 336 12.55 -13.63 39.66
C ASN A 336 13.24 -13.04 38.42
N ALA A 337 13.16 -13.72 37.26
CA ALA A 337 13.68 -13.25 35.99
C ALA A 337 12.76 -13.68 34.83
N ILE A 338 12.63 -12.83 33.81
CA ILE A 338 11.91 -13.12 32.56
C ILE A 338 12.88 -13.02 31.39
N PHE A 339 13.02 -14.12 30.65
CA PHE A 339 13.60 -14.15 29.32
C PHE A 339 12.47 -14.26 28.28
N ASN A 340 12.63 -13.54 27.18
CA ASN A 340 11.67 -13.43 26.08
C ASN A 340 12.31 -13.89 24.77
N GLY A 341 11.49 -14.08 23.73
CA GLY A 341 11.91 -14.41 22.36
C GLY A 341 10.88 -13.93 21.34
N HIS A 342 10.79 -14.61 20.19
CA HIS A 342 9.79 -14.41 19.12
C HIS A 342 9.95 -13.11 18.32
N THR A 343 10.03 -11.97 19.01
CA THR A 343 10.04 -10.64 18.39
C THR A 343 11.39 -10.25 17.78
N HIS A 344 12.45 -11.02 17.99
CA HIS A 344 13.84 -10.76 17.55
C HIS A 344 14.45 -9.44 18.09
N MET A 345 13.88 -8.85 19.13
CA MET A 345 14.25 -7.53 19.64
C MET A 345 15.32 -7.63 20.73
N ALA A 346 16.28 -6.71 20.73
CA ALA A 346 17.31 -6.64 21.75
C ALA A 346 16.92 -5.61 22.82
N TYR A 347 16.65 -6.07 24.05
CA TYR A 347 16.32 -5.19 25.18
C TYR A 347 16.70 -5.82 26.54
N SER A 348 16.89 -4.99 27.57
CA SER A 348 17.30 -5.45 28.90
C SER A 348 16.77 -4.53 30.00
N TYR A 349 15.49 -4.70 30.37
CA TYR A 349 14.79 -3.81 31.30
C TYR A 349 14.79 -4.30 32.75
N THR A 350 14.55 -3.37 33.69
CA THR A 350 14.20 -3.64 35.08
C THR A 350 12.71 -3.39 35.31
N ASP A 351 11.96 -4.44 35.68
CA ASP A 351 10.59 -4.33 36.18
C ASP A 351 10.63 -3.93 37.67
N ALA A 352 10.62 -2.61 37.91
CA ALA A 352 10.63 -2.02 39.25
C ALA A 352 9.34 -2.25 40.05
N LYS A 353 8.27 -2.79 39.44
CA LYS A 353 7.01 -3.13 40.13
C LYS A 353 7.16 -4.46 40.86
N HIS A 354 7.90 -5.40 40.27
CA HIS A 354 8.08 -6.76 40.78
C HIS A 354 9.52 -7.00 41.24
N ASN A 355 9.89 -6.40 42.38
CA ASN A 355 11.20 -6.56 43.03
C ASN A 355 12.42 -6.27 42.12
N ASN A 356 12.27 -5.34 41.16
CA ASN A 356 13.31 -5.03 40.16
C ASN A 356 13.70 -6.21 39.26
N ARG A 357 12.75 -7.11 38.97
CA ARG A 357 12.88 -8.29 38.11
C ARG A 357 13.50 -7.94 36.73
N PRO A 358 14.59 -8.61 36.29
CA PRO A 358 15.12 -8.47 34.94
C PRO A 358 14.12 -8.99 33.89
N VAL A 359 13.97 -8.23 32.80
CA VAL A 359 13.15 -8.60 31.63
C VAL A 359 13.99 -8.41 30.36
N ILE A 360 14.45 -9.51 29.77
CA ILE A 360 15.46 -9.52 28.69
C ILE A 360 14.91 -10.16 27.41
N GLN A 361 15.41 -9.71 26.25
CA GLN A 361 15.45 -10.45 25.00
C GLN A 361 16.79 -10.17 24.30
N THR A 362 17.42 -11.20 23.71
CA THR A 362 18.82 -11.16 23.26
C THR A 362 19.01 -10.60 21.84
N GLY A 363 17.96 -10.03 21.23
CA GLY A 363 17.91 -9.90 19.78
C GLY A 363 17.59 -11.25 19.18
N ASN A 364 18.43 -11.75 18.28
CA ASN A 364 18.25 -13.03 17.62
C ASN A 364 19.58 -13.57 17.04
N TYR A 365 19.49 -14.71 16.34
CA TYR A 365 20.47 -15.20 15.36
C TYR A 365 21.90 -15.40 15.95
N ALA A 366 21.99 -15.75 17.23
CA ALA A 366 23.26 -15.91 17.97
C ALA A 366 24.10 -14.62 18.09
N ALA A 367 23.49 -13.44 17.88
CA ALA A 367 24.19 -12.15 17.92
C ALA A 367 24.62 -11.74 19.35
N ASN A 368 23.86 -12.15 20.37
CA ASN A 368 24.17 -11.93 21.78
C ASN A 368 23.91 -13.21 22.61
N VAL A 369 24.41 -13.20 23.85
CA VAL A 369 23.99 -14.08 24.95
C VAL A 369 23.41 -13.17 26.03
N GLY A 370 22.20 -13.48 26.52
CA GLY A 370 21.64 -12.79 27.68
C GLY A 370 22.30 -13.31 28.96
N GLN A 371 22.67 -12.42 29.88
CA GLN A 371 23.20 -12.79 31.20
C GLN A 371 22.34 -12.16 32.29
N VAL A 372 21.99 -12.93 33.32
CA VAL A 372 21.44 -12.47 34.60
C VAL A 372 22.19 -13.19 35.71
N VAL A 373 22.85 -12.44 36.59
CA VAL A 373 23.50 -12.99 37.78
C VAL A 373 22.65 -12.67 38.99
N LEU A 374 22.10 -13.71 39.62
CA LEU A 374 21.29 -13.64 40.83
C LEU A 374 22.11 -14.05 42.06
N ASP A 375 21.87 -13.39 43.18
CA ASP A 375 22.29 -13.84 44.50
C ASP A 375 21.05 -14.28 45.29
N TYR A 376 21.03 -15.54 45.72
CA TYR A 376 19.98 -16.15 46.52
C TYR A 376 20.42 -16.36 47.96
N ASN A 377 19.71 -15.76 48.92
CA ASN A 377 20.00 -15.92 50.33
C ASN A 377 19.24 -17.13 50.94
N LYS A 378 19.95 -18.25 51.08
CA LYS A 378 19.49 -19.57 51.59
C LYS A 378 18.89 -19.56 53.01
N LYS A 379 18.95 -18.43 53.74
CA LYS A 379 18.32 -18.23 55.05
C LYS A 379 16.99 -17.48 55.02
N SER A 380 16.71 -16.71 53.99
CA SER A 380 15.55 -15.81 53.93
C SER A 380 14.67 -16.00 52.69
N GLY A 381 15.13 -16.77 51.69
CA GLY A 381 14.47 -16.90 50.40
C GLY A 381 14.61 -15.65 49.51
N ALA A 382 15.37 -14.64 49.94
CA ALA A 382 15.50 -13.39 49.20
C ALA A 382 16.41 -13.55 47.98
N VAL A 383 15.91 -13.12 46.82
CA VAL A 383 16.68 -13.00 45.57
C VAL A 383 16.99 -11.53 45.30
N SER A 384 18.24 -11.26 44.95
CA SER A 384 18.73 -10.01 44.35
C SER A 384 19.56 -10.30 43.09
N TYR A 385 19.95 -9.29 42.32
CA TYR A 385 20.81 -9.45 41.15
C TYR A 385 22.10 -8.61 41.29
N GLU A 386 23.23 -9.17 40.85
CA GLU A 386 24.52 -8.47 40.77
C GLU A 386 24.59 -7.65 39.47
N LYS A 387 24.32 -8.31 38.34
CA LYS A 387 24.35 -7.74 36.99
C LYS A 387 23.37 -8.44 36.07
N PHE A 388 22.90 -7.73 35.05
CA PHE A 388 22.17 -8.33 33.93
C PHE A 388 22.40 -7.53 32.64
N GLY A 389 22.20 -8.16 31.48
CA GLY A 389 22.36 -7.51 30.17
C GLY A 389 22.58 -8.46 29.01
N ASN A 390 22.62 -7.92 27.79
CA ASN A 390 22.97 -8.63 26.57
C ASN A 390 24.47 -8.49 26.27
N VAL A 391 25.16 -9.62 26.06
CA VAL A 391 26.60 -9.69 25.75
C VAL A 391 26.79 -10.14 24.30
N ALA A 392 27.31 -9.25 23.46
CA ALA A 392 27.47 -9.51 22.03
C ALA A 392 28.51 -10.61 21.71
N ALA A 393 28.22 -11.42 20.69
CA ALA A 393 29.19 -12.34 20.10
C ALA A 393 30.24 -11.56 19.26
N PRO A 394 31.53 -11.92 19.32
CA PRO A 394 32.58 -11.13 18.67
C PRO A 394 32.58 -11.32 17.15
N SER A 395 32.47 -10.22 16.40
CA SER A 395 32.54 -10.24 14.92
C SER A 395 33.94 -10.59 14.40
N VAL A 396 34.02 -11.34 13.28
CA VAL A 396 35.27 -11.69 12.60
C VAL A 396 36.15 -10.45 12.33
N PRO A 397 37.41 -10.40 12.83
CA PRO A 397 38.29 -9.26 12.62
C PRO A 397 38.65 -9.01 11.14
N SER A 398 38.68 -7.73 10.75
CA SER A 398 39.05 -7.31 9.39
C SER A 398 40.46 -7.78 9.00
N GLY A 399 40.53 -8.72 8.06
CA GLY A 399 41.80 -9.30 7.57
C GLY A 399 42.08 -10.73 8.06
N THR A 400 41.24 -11.26 8.97
CA THR A 400 41.24 -12.66 9.38
C THR A 400 40.17 -13.42 8.59
N SER A 401 40.39 -14.69 8.22
CA SER A 401 39.34 -15.50 7.61
C SER A 401 38.36 -16.03 8.67
N LYS A 402 37.12 -16.34 8.27
CA LYS A 402 36.12 -16.98 9.15
C LYS A 402 36.71 -18.20 9.88
N ALA A 403 37.37 -19.10 9.14
CA ALA A 403 37.93 -20.34 9.68
C ALA A 403 39.15 -20.12 10.59
N ASP A 404 40.01 -19.14 10.28
CA ASP A 404 41.15 -18.79 11.15
C ASP A 404 40.67 -18.18 12.47
N PHE A 405 39.57 -17.41 12.45
CA PHE A 405 38.99 -16.81 13.65
C PHE A 405 38.31 -17.87 14.54
N ASP A 406 37.50 -18.74 13.94
CA ASP A 406 36.93 -19.90 14.64
C ASP A 406 38.02 -20.76 15.29
N GLN A 407 39.15 -20.99 14.61
CA GLN A 407 40.26 -21.73 15.18
C GLN A 407 40.93 -20.99 16.34
N GLN A 408 41.11 -19.67 16.26
CA GLN A 408 41.66 -18.88 17.37
C GLN A 408 40.77 -18.92 18.62
N LEU A 409 39.45 -18.92 18.45
CA LEU A 409 38.50 -19.04 19.56
C LEU A 409 38.48 -20.45 20.15
N ALA A 410 38.51 -21.49 19.30
CA ALA A 410 38.63 -22.88 19.70
C ALA A 410 39.96 -23.17 20.44
N ASP A 411 41.07 -22.56 20.00
CA ASP A 411 42.38 -22.67 20.65
C ASP A 411 42.45 -21.85 21.95
N ALA A 412 41.61 -20.82 22.13
CA ALA A 412 41.57 -19.99 23.33
C ALA A 412 40.88 -20.71 24.50
N ASP A 413 39.72 -21.33 24.25
CA ASP A 413 38.96 -22.10 25.23
C ASP A 413 39.76 -23.32 25.75
N LYS A 414 39.86 -23.46 27.08
CA LYS A 414 40.60 -24.56 27.73
C LYS A 414 39.70 -25.70 28.20
N THR A 415 38.39 -25.57 28.07
CA THR A 415 37.41 -26.66 28.29
C THR A 415 37.35 -27.62 27.10
N GLY A 416 37.67 -27.13 25.89
CA GLY A 416 37.58 -27.87 24.63
C GLY A 416 36.21 -27.79 23.95
N VAL A 417 35.17 -27.26 24.62
CA VAL A 417 33.80 -27.18 24.09
C VAL A 417 33.73 -26.34 22.82
N THR A 418 34.43 -25.20 22.76
CA THR A 418 34.47 -24.34 21.56
C THR A 418 35.13 -25.06 20.37
N ALA A 419 36.05 -26.00 20.62
CA ALA A 419 36.66 -26.85 19.58
C ALA A 419 35.72 -27.99 19.14
N GLU A 420 34.91 -28.55 20.05
CA GLU A 420 33.84 -29.50 19.71
C GLU A 420 32.77 -28.83 18.83
N VAL A 421 32.28 -27.65 19.24
CA VAL A 421 31.36 -26.83 18.43
C VAL A 421 31.94 -26.53 17.06
N LYS A 422 33.22 -26.13 16.96
CA LYS A 422 33.88 -25.92 15.67
C LYS A 422 33.88 -27.19 14.81
N SER A 423 34.16 -28.36 15.39
CA SER A 423 34.11 -29.65 14.68
C SER A 423 32.72 -29.98 14.15
N ILE A 424 31.66 -29.65 14.89
CA ILE A 424 30.26 -29.82 14.45
C ILE A 424 29.94 -28.86 13.29
N VAL A 425 30.36 -27.59 13.39
CA VAL A 425 30.17 -26.57 12.34
C VAL A 425 30.92 -26.94 11.05
N ASP A 426 32.19 -27.34 11.14
CA ASP A 426 32.99 -27.77 9.98
C ASP A 426 32.36 -28.99 9.28
N ALA A 427 31.84 -29.95 10.04
CA ALA A 427 31.11 -31.09 9.51
C ALA A 427 29.77 -30.67 8.85
N ALA A 428 29.04 -29.74 9.47
CA ALA A 428 27.76 -29.26 8.97
C ALA A 428 27.89 -28.46 7.67
N VAL A 429 28.92 -27.61 7.55
CA VAL A 429 29.24 -26.87 6.32
C VAL A 429 29.66 -27.82 5.19
N LYS A 430 30.38 -28.91 5.51
CA LYS A 430 30.71 -29.96 4.54
C LYS A 430 29.45 -30.68 4.03
N THR A 431 28.58 -31.16 4.92
CA THR A 431 27.34 -31.82 4.50
C THR A 431 26.39 -30.86 3.77
N GLY A 432 26.29 -29.60 4.23
CA GLY A 432 25.56 -28.54 3.52
C GLY A 432 26.08 -28.33 2.10
N THR A 433 27.40 -28.40 1.88
CA THR A 433 27.99 -28.37 0.54
C THR A 433 27.59 -29.60 -0.30
N GLU A 434 27.56 -30.80 0.28
CA GLU A 434 27.16 -32.03 -0.43
C GLU A 434 25.68 -32.03 -0.80
N GLU A 435 24.79 -31.67 0.14
CA GLU A 435 23.35 -31.51 -0.08
C GLU A 435 23.03 -30.36 -1.04
N GLY A 436 23.77 -29.25 -0.95
CA GLY A 436 23.60 -28.05 -1.78
C GLY A 436 23.82 -28.28 -3.27
N ASN A 437 24.53 -29.36 -3.63
CA ASN A 437 24.73 -29.79 -5.01
C ASN A 437 23.57 -30.64 -5.57
N LYS A 438 22.58 -31.04 -4.76
CA LYS A 438 21.40 -31.79 -5.24
C LYS A 438 20.46 -30.91 -6.06
N LYS A 439 19.95 -31.46 -7.17
CA LYS A 439 18.99 -30.80 -8.07
C LYS A 439 17.61 -30.68 -7.39
N VAL A 440 17.09 -29.45 -7.27
CA VAL A 440 15.73 -29.17 -6.77
C VAL A 440 14.73 -28.88 -7.89
N GLY A 441 15.20 -28.49 -9.07
CA GLY A 441 14.36 -28.22 -10.22
C GLY A 441 15.15 -27.94 -11.49
N SER A 442 14.53 -27.24 -12.43
CA SER A 442 15.20 -26.78 -13.65
C SER A 442 14.50 -25.58 -14.29
N VAL A 443 15.20 -24.89 -15.20
CA VAL A 443 14.65 -23.80 -16.02
C VAL A 443 14.61 -24.17 -17.49
N ALA A 444 13.55 -23.76 -18.19
CA ALA A 444 13.40 -23.93 -19.63
C ALA A 444 14.32 -22.99 -20.42
N SER A 445 14.36 -21.72 -20.01
CA SER A 445 15.16 -20.62 -20.55
C SER A 445 15.71 -19.78 -19.40
N ASP A 446 16.58 -18.81 -19.70
CA ASP A 446 17.19 -17.94 -18.69
C ASP A 446 16.13 -17.12 -17.94
N ILE A 447 16.25 -17.10 -16.60
CA ILE A 447 15.44 -16.30 -15.69
C ILE A 447 16.41 -15.49 -14.82
N THR A 448 16.45 -14.17 -15.01
CA THR A 448 17.49 -13.31 -14.42
C THR A 448 16.93 -12.00 -13.88
N THR A 449 17.67 -11.35 -12.99
CA THR A 449 17.58 -9.91 -12.72
C THR A 449 17.76 -9.11 -14.02
N ALA A 450 17.48 -7.81 -13.95
CA ALA A 450 17.70 -6.89 -15.07
C ALA A 450 19.20 -6.60 -15.24
N PHE A 451 19.64 -6.51 -16.49
CA PHE A 451 21.03 -6.24 -16.83
C PHE A 451 21.21 -4.85 -17.45
N ALA A 452 22.37 -4.25 -17.21
CA ALA A 452 22.86 -3.04 -17.87
C ALA A 452 24.34 -3.23 -18.25
N ASP A 453 24.72 -2.91 -19.49
CA ASP A 453 26.09 -3.08 -20.02
C ASP A 453 26.70 -4.48 -19.76
N GLY A 454 25.88 -5.53 -19.89
CA GLY A 454 26.27 -6.93 -19.63
C GLY A 454 26.38 -7.33 -18.15
N LYS A 455 26.10 -6.42 -17.21
CA LYS A 455 26.19 -6.66 -15.77
C LYS A 455 24.79 -6.86 -15.17
N ARG A 456 24.66 -7.82 -14.26
CA ARG A 456 23.47 -8.04 -13.41
C ARG A 456 23.20 -6.86 -12.47
N ASP A 457 22.08 -6.93 -11.75
CA ASP A 457 21.71 -6.02 -10.65
C ASP A 457 21.37 -4.57 -11.08
N ASP A 458 20.80 -4.39 -12.29
CA ASP A 458 20.10 -3.13 -12.63
C ASP A 458 18.76 -3.05 -11.88
N ARG A 459 18.83 -2.63 -10.62
CA ARG A 459 17.65 -2.38 -9.77
C ARG A 459 16.75 -1.24 -10.27
N GLY A 460 17.13 -0.55 -11.34
CA GLY A 460 16.31 0.46 -12.00
C GLY A 460 15.40 -0.08 -13.11
N SER A 461 15.47 -1.37 -13.43
CA SER A 461 14.69 -2.00 -14.50
C SER A 461 13.97 -3.28 -14.04
N GLU A 462 12.87 -3.61 -14.73
CA GLU A 462 12.04 -4.78 -14.44
C GLU A 462 12.71 -6.06 -14.99
N SER A 463 12.45 -7.21 -14.36
CA SER A 463 13.21 -8.44 -14.63
C SER A 463 12.39 -9.72 -14.53
N THR A 464 12.73 -10.72 -15.34
CA THR A 464 12.04 -12.03 -15.37
C THR A 464 12.15 -12.77 -14.03
N LEU A 465 13.26 -12.62 -13.29
CA LEU A 465 13.45 -13.23 -11.97
C LEU A 465 12.64 -12.53 -10.87
N GLY A 466 12.65 -11.19 -10.81
CA GLY A 466 11.82 -10.46 -9.85
C GLY A 466 10.34 -10.69 -10.09
N ASN A 467 9.95 -10.80 -11.36
CA ASN A 467 8.60 -11.17 -11.76
C ASN A 467 8.22 -12.59 -11.29
N LEU A 468 9.12 -13.58 -11.45
CA LEU A 468 8.86 -14.96 -11.01
C LEU A 468 8.88 -15.14 -9.48
N VAL A 469 9.73 -14.41 -8.75
CA VAL A 469 9.73 -14.42 -7.28
C VAL A 469 8.44 -13.79 -6.73
N ALA A 470 7.94 -12.71 -7.35
CA ALA A 470 6.62 -12.17 -7.01
C ALA A 470 5.47 -13.15 -7.29
N ASP A 471 5.59 -13.98 -8.33
CA ASP A 471 4.63 -15.07 -8.60
C ASP A 471 4.72 -16.21 -7.57
N SER A 472 5.93 -16.56 -7.12
CA SER A 472 6.15 -17.50 -6.01
C SER A 472 5.54 -17.00 -4.70
N LEU A 473 5.72 -15.71 -4.37
CA LEU A 473 5.13 -15.08 -3.18
C LEU A 473 3.60 -15.10 -3.21
N LEU A 474 2.99 -14.89 -4.39
CA LEU A 474 1.54 -15.01 -4.53
C LEU A 474 1.10 -16.48 -4.35
N ASP A 475 1.76 -17.44 -5.00
CA ASP A 475 1.42 -18.87 -4.90
C ASP A 475 1.46 -19.36 -3.45
N SER A 476 2.59 -19.17 -2.76
CA SER A 476 2.83 -19.65 -1.40
C SER A 476 1.96 -19.02 -0.31
N LEU A 477 1.44 -17.80 -0.54
CA LEU A 477 0.69 -17.02 0.47
C LEU A 477 -0.80 -16.86 0.12
N SER A 478 -1.26 -17.36 -1.03
CA SER A 478 -2.64 -17.18 -1.51
C SER A 478 -3.72 -17.90 -0.69
N SER A 479 -3.36 -18.94 0.06
CA SER A 479 -4.33 -19.69 0.87
C SER A 479 -4.72 -18.93 2.14
N ALA A 480 -5.96 -19.12 2.60
CA ALA A 480 -6.49 -18.35 3.73
C ALA A 480 -5.76 -18.63 5.07
N ASP A 481 -5.17 -19.82 5.21
CA ASP A 481 -4.31 -20.23 6.32
C ASP A 481 -2.87 -19.68 6.22
N ARG A 482 -2.44 -19.22 5.04
CA ARG A 482 -1.15 -18.52 4.81
C ARG A 482 -1.34 -17.02 4.54
N GLY A 483 -2.40 -16.45 5.09
CA GLY A 483 -2.64 -15.01 5.08
C GLY A 483 -3.41 -14.46 3.87
N GLY A 484 -3.78 -15.29 2.90
CA GLY A 484 -4.75 -14.96 1.85
C GLY A 484 -4.30 -13.92 0.82
N ALA A 485 -3.02 -13.90 0.46
CA ALA A 485 -2.43 -12.93 -0.46
C ALA A 485 -3.12 -12.91 -1.84
N GLN A 486 -3.33 -11.69 -2.35
CA GLN A 486 -3.92 -11.39 -3.66
C GLN A 486 -2.89 -10.79 -4.62
N ILE A 487 -1.80 -10.24 -4.09
CA ILE A 487 -0.68 -9.64 -4.82
C ILE A 487 0.61 -10.10 -4.15
N GLY A 488 1.57 -10.65 -4.91
CA GLY A 488 2.94 -10.85 -4.48
C GLY A 488 3.82 -9.65 -4.87
N VAL A 489 4.71 -9.20 -3.98
CA VAL A 489 5.62 -8.07 -4.23
C VAL A 489 7.04 -8.39 -3.78
N VAL A 490 8.06 -8.01 -4.56
CA VAL A 490 9.47 -8.17 -4.18
C VAL A 490 10.31 -6.92 -4.52
N ASN A 491 11.22 -6.55 -3.62
CA ASN A 491 12.20 -5.49 -3.84
C ASN A 491 13.43 -6.03 -4.60
N PRO A 492 14.03 -5.27 -5.51
CA PRO A 492 15.08 -5.77 -6.40
C PRO A 492 16.39 -6.06 -5.63
N GLY A 493 16.59 -5.43 -4.47
CA GLY A 493 17.74 -5.69 -3.59
C GLY A 493 17.75 -7.10 -2.96
N GLY A 494 16.60 -7.78 -2.94
CA GLY A 494 16.44 -9.15 -2.44
C GLY A 494 17.02 -10.23 -3.38
N LEU A 495 17.26 -9.93 -4.65
CA LEU A 495 17.57 -10.92 -5.70
C LEU A 495 19.08 -11.07 -5.91
N ARG A 496 19.69 -12.12 -5.37
CA ARG A 496 21.16 -12.18 -5.17
C ARG A 496 21.94 -13.06 -6.14
N ALA A 497 21.27 -13.98 -6.84
CA ALA A 497 21.84 -14.81 -7.89
C ALA A 497 20.89 -14.88 -9.10
N GLU A 498 21.28 -15.66 -10.11
CA GLU A 498 20.62 -15.74 -11.41
C GLU A 498 20.31 -17.20 -11.77
N LEU A 499 19.23 -17.46 -12.50
CA LEU A 499 18.88 -18.79 -13.01
C LEU A 499 19.04 -18.83 -14.54
N CYS A 500 20.27 -18.60 -15.02
CA CYS A 500 20.66 -18.54 -16.43
C CYS A 500 21.52 -19.74 -16.86
N LYS A 501 21.22 -20.26 -18.06
CA LYS A 501 22.03 -21.19 -18.85
C LYS A 501 23.08 -20.47 -19.70
N THR A 502 22.88 -19.17 -19.99
CA THR A 502 23.78 -18.37 -20.84
C THR A 502 24.25 -17.09 -20.13
N GLY A 503 25.43 -16.59 -20.53
CA GLY A 503 26.09 -15.44 -19.90
C GLY A 503 27.54 -15.75 -19.52
N ASP A 504 28.36 -14.71 -19.38
CA ASP A 504 29.78 -14.78 -19.02
C ASP A 504 30.09 -14.22 -17.61
N ASN A 505 29.08 -13.74 -16.90
CA ASN A 505 29.22 -13.32 -15.50
C ASN A 505 29.32 -14.54 -14.56
N ALA A 506 30.02 -14.36 -13.42
CA ALA A 506 30.28 -15.44 -12.46
C ALA A 506 29.05 -15.95 -11.68
N SER A 507 27.85 -15.43 -11.93
CA SER A 507 26.59 -15.87 -11.32
C SER A 507 25.75 -16.79 -12.22
N CYS A 508 25.94 -16.76 -13.54
CA CYS A 508 25.32 -17.73 -14.46
C CYS A 508 26.03 -19.09 -14.37
N THR A 509 25.65 -19.90 -13.38
CA THR A 509 26.32 -21.15 -13.02
C THR A 509 25.49 -22.41 -13.28
N LEU A 510 24.30 -22.30 -13.87
CA LEU A 510 23.47 -23.47 -14.16
C LEU A 510 24.16 -24.37 -15.20
N ALA A 511 23.97 -25.68 -15.09
CA ALA A 511 24.41 -26.59 -16.13
C ALA A 511 23.58 -26.40 -17.42
N THR A 512 24.10 -26.88 -18.55
CA THR A 512 23.47 -26.66 -19.88
C THR A 512 22.10 -27.34 -20.04
N ASP A 513 21.73 -28.31 -19.20
CA ASP A 513 20.36 -28.85 -19.12
C ASP A 513 19.37 -27.88 -18.47
N GLY A 514 19.87 -26.87 -17.75
CA GLY A 514 19.08 -25.95 -16.93
C GLY A 514 18.77 -26.46 -15.54
N SER A 515 19.46 -27.50 -15.05
CA SER A 515 19.32 -27.93 -13.66
C SER A 515 19.64 -26.80 -12.68
N VAL A 516 18.82 -26.71 -11.64
CA VAL A 516 19.01 -25.79 -10.51
C VAL A 516 19.27 -26.64 -9.28
N THR A 517 20.42 -26.45 -8.64
CA THR A 517 20.72 -27.10 -7.35
C THR A 517 20.10 -26.35 -6.17
N TYR A 518 19.99 -27.01 -5.02
CA TYR A 518 19.47 -26.38 -3.79
C TYR A 518 20.29 -25.12 -3.45
N ALA A 519 21.63 -25.19 -3.52
CA ALA A 519 22.49 -24.03 -3.26
C ALA A 519 22.29 -22.89 -4.27
N GLN A 520 22.03 -23.20 -5.54
CA GLN A 520 21.73 -22.18 -6.57
C GLN A 520 20.37 -21.51 -6.34
N ALA A 521 19.36 -22.28 -5.93
CA ALA A 521 18.05 -21.72 -5.56
C ALA A 521 18.14 -20.84 -4.31
N ASN A 522 18.79 -21.32 -3.24
CA ASN A 522 19.08 -20.56 -2.03
C ASN A 522 19.88 -19.28 -2.32
N ALA A 523 20.82 -19.32 -3.27
CA ALA A 523 21.60 -18.13 -3.65
C ALA A 523 20.75 -17.01 -4.29
N VAL A 524 19.54 -17.29 -4.78
CA VAL A 524 18.61 -16.24 -5.24
C VAL A 524 18.06 -15.44 -4.07
N LEU A 525 17.56 -16.13 -3.03
CA LEU A 525 16.98 -15.58 -1.81
C LEU A 525 17.74 -16.08 -0.56
N PRO A 526 18.95 -15.57 -0.29
CA PRO A 526 19.85 -16.11 0.74
C PRO A 526 19.64 -15.49 2.13
N PHE A 527 18.59 -14.68 2.31
CA PHE A 527 18.43 -13.81 3.48
C PHE A 527 17.64 -14.43 4.63
N LEU A 528 16.79 -15.41 4.34
CA LEU A 528 15.88 -16.01 5.32
C LEU A 528 14.95 -14.98 5.93
N ASN A 529 14.35 -14.15 5.08
CA ASN A 529 13.22 -13.33 5.51
C ASN A 529 12.01 -14.23 5.73
N ASN A 530 11.30 -14.02 6.83
CA ASN A 530 9.95 -14.56 6.98
C ASN A 530 9.03 -13.91 5.92
N LEU A 531 8.10 -14.71 5.41
CA LEU A 531 7.07 -14.28 4.49
C LEU A 531 5.90 -13.73 5.29
N TRP A 532 5.58 -12.47 5.03
CA TRP A 532 4.54 -11.73 5.73
C TRP A 532 3.39 -11.40 4.76
N THR A 533 2.21 -11.20 5.32
CA THR A 533 1.05 -10.65 4.59
C THR A 533 0.49 -9.42 5.31
N THR A 534 0.12 -8.38 4.56
CA THR A 534 -0.54 -7.17 5.09
C THR A 534 -1.68 -6.70 4.19
N THR A 535 -2.61 -5.92 4.74
CA THR A 535 -3.73 -5.33 3.99
C THR A 535 -3.48 -3.85 3.72
N LEU A 536 -3.44 -3.46 2.44
CA LEU A 536 -3.40 -2.07 2.01
C LEU A 536 -4.72 -1.67 1.34
N THR A 537 -5.15 -0.42 1.52
CA THR A 537 -6.12 0.18 0.59
C THR A 537 -5.50 0.34 -0.79
N GLY A 538 -6.30 0.40 -1.85
CA GLY A 538 -5.79 0.66 -3.20
C GLY A 538 -5.02 1.98 -3.30
N ALA A 539 -5.42 3.01 -2.55
CA ALA A 539 -4.66 4.26 -2.43
C ALA A 539 -3.23 4.04 -1.89
N GLN A 540 -3.09 3.28 -0.79
CA GLN A 540 -1.77 2.94 -0.23
C GLN A 540 -0.96 2.02 -1.14
N PHE A 541 -1.59 1.09 -1.86
CA PHE A 541 -0.88 0.26 -2.84
C PHE A 541 -0.36 1.09 -4.02
N LYS A 542 -1.14 2.07 -4.51
CA LYS A 542 -0.60 3.06 -5.46
C LYS A 542 0.55 3.86 -4.82
N GLU A 543 0.45 4.30 -3.57
CA GLU A 543 1.53 5.02 -2.90
C GLU A 543 2.83 4.20 -2.85
N ALA A 544 2.74 2.88 -2.57
CA ALA A 544 3.89 1.98 -2.63
C ALA A 544 4.53 1.90 -4.03
N LEU A 545 3.72 1.98 -5.11
CA LEU A 545 4.21 2.04 -6.48
C LEU A 545 4.83 3.41 -6.83
N GLU A 546 4.33 4.52 -6.27
CA GLU A 546 4.94 5.85 -6.39
C GLU A 546 6.26 5.95 -5.61
N GLN A 547 6.40 5.24 -4.48
CA GLN A 547 7.63 5.17 -3.68
C GLN A 547 8.79 4.43 -4.38
N GLN A 548 8.57 3.84 -5.55
CA GLN A 548 9.64 3.40 -6.45
C GLN A 548 10.53 4.57 -6.88
N TRP A 549 9.97 5.79 -7.02
CA TRP A 549 10.72 7.03 -7.07
C TRP A 549 11.12 7.40 -5.64
N GLN A 550 12.37 7.12 -5.31
CA GLN A 550 12.85 7.03 -3.94
C GLN A 550 13.01 8.42 -3.29
N THR A 551 12.63 8.50 -2.02
CA THR A 551 12.90 9.66 -1.15
C THR A 551 13.47 9.19 0.18
N THR A 552 14.35 9.99 0.79
CA THR A 552 14.77 9.87 2.19
C THR A 552 13.63 10.30 3.14
N THR A 553 13.84 10.20 4.46
CA THR A 553 12.86 10.62 5.47
C THR A 553 12.65 12.14 5.51
N ASP A 554 13.62 12.93 5.06
CA ASP A 554 13.50 14.39 4.90
C ASP A 554 12.96 14.82 3.51
N GLY A 555 12.55 13.86 2.68
CA GLY A 555 11.95 14.11 1.37
C GLY A 555 12.96 14.45 0.26
N THR A 556 14.27 14.32 0.50
CA THR A 556 15.30 14.50 -0.52
C THR A 556 15.51 13.22 -1.35
N THR A 557 16.07 13.35 -2.55
CA THR A 557 16.32 12.20 -3.44
C THR A 557 17.64 11.50 -3.05
N PRO A 558 17.64 10.20 -2.70
CA PRO A 558 18.85 9.47 -2.33
C PRO A 558 19.70 9.10 -3.56
N SER A 559 20.91 8.58 -3.31
CA SER A 559 21.88 8.20 -4.35
C SER A 559 21.41 7.07 -5.28
N ARG A 560 20.37 6.33 -4.90
CA ARG A 560 19.59 5.45 -5.78
C ARG A 560 18.19 6.07 -5.94
N PRO A 561 17.94 6.92 -6.95
CA PRO A 561 16.70 7.69 -7.08
C PRO A 561 15.50 6.84 -7.50
N TYR A 562 15.70 5.60 -7.95
CA TYR A 562 14.64 4.68 -8.36
C TYR A 562 14.98 3.24 -7.96
N LEU A 563 13.97 2.47 -7.53
CA LEU A 563 14.03 1.03 -7.30
C LEU A 563 12.79 0.36 -7.89
N GLN A 564 12.97 -0.54 -8.86
CA GLN A 564 11.88 -1.25 -9.52
C GLN A 564 11.39 -2.44 -8.69
N LEU A 565 10.12 -2.41 -8.25
CA LEU A 565 9.46 -3.57 -7.65
C LEU A 565 9.13 -4.64 -8.70
N GLY A 566 9.25 -5.90 -8.33
CA GLY A 566 8.58 -7.02 -8.99
C GLY A 566 7.19 -7.21 -8.38
N LEU A 567 6.16 -7.34 -9.21
CA LEU A 567 4.74 -7.48 -8.81
C LEU A 567 4.17 -8.72 -9.48
N SER A 568 3.38 -9.55 -8.78
CA SER A 568 2.83 -10.80 -9.34
C SER A 568 2.04 -10.58 -10.65
N HIS A 569 2.01 -11.60 -11.52
CA HIS A 569 1.52 -11.54 -12.90
C HIS A 569 0.08 -11.05 -13.11
N ASN A 570 -0.70 -10.99 -12.03
CA ASN A 570 -2.05 -10.48 -12.05
C ASN A 570 -2.12 -8.95 -11.85
N VAL A 571 -0.99 -8.28 -11.61
CA VAL A 571 -0.87 -6.83 -11.47
C VAL A 571 -0.09 -6.24 -12.63
N SER A 572 -0.59 -5.13 -13.19
CA SER A 572 0.17 -4.30 -14.13
C SER A 572 -0.15 -2.82 -13.95
N TYR A 573 0.80 -1.95 -14.25
CA TYR A 573 0.66 -0.50 -14.13
C TYR A 573 1.34 0.26 -15.27
N THR A 574 0.83 1.47 -15.55
CA THR A 574 1.48 2.43 -16.45
C THR A 574 1.96 3.63 -15.67
N TYR A 575 3.00 4.30 -16.18
CA TYR A 575 3.55 5.49 -15.53
C TYR A 575 4.09 6.53 -16.51
N ASP A 576 4.09 7.81 -16.12
CA ASP A 576 4.84 8.87 -16.79
C ASP A 576 6.13 9.17 -15.98
N PRO A 577 7.33 8.83 -16.50
CA PRO A 577 8.60 9.12 -15.82
C PRO A 577 8.93 10.61 -15.70
N ASN A 578 8.18 11.50 -16.38
CA ASN A 578 8.35 12.95 -16.38
C ASN A 578 7.33 13.69 -15.50
N ALA A 579 6.37 12.97 -14.91
CA ALA A 579 5.43 13.54 -13.94
C ALA A 579 6.15 13.99 -12.65
N LYS A 580 5.41 14.59 -11.72
CA LYS A 580 5.96 14.94 -10.40
C LYS A 580 5.97 13.71 -9.50
N GLN A 581 6.81 13.76 -8.46
CA GLN A 581 6.80 12.81 -7.35
C GLN A 581 5.37 12.64 -6.80
N GLY A 582 4.85 11.40 -6.77
CA GLY A 582 3.48 11.09 -6.35
C GLY A 582 2.40 11.24 -7.43
N GLU A 583 2.79 11.62 -8.66
CA GLU A 583 1.93 11.71 -9.85
C GLU A 583 2.39 10.75 -10.98
N HIS A 584 3.36 9.87 -10.74
CA HIS A 584 3.97 9.04 -11.79
C HIS A 584 3.03 7.92 -12.27
N ILE A 585 2.33 7.24 -11.37
CA ILE A 585 1.53 6.05 -11.68
C ILE A 585 0.19 6.48 -12.31
N THR A 586 0.03 6.26 -13.62
CA THR A 586 -1.12 6.75 -14.41
C THR A 586 -2.28 5.76 -14.49
N SER A 587 -2.01 4.46 -14.39
CA SER A 587 -3.01 3.38 -14.34
C SER A 587 -2.46 2.22 -13.51
N VAL A 588 -3.31 1.51 -12.79
CA VAL A 588 -3.00 0.22 -12.14
C VAL A 588 -4.17 -0.71 -12.36
N THR A 589 -3.89 -1.96 -12.73
CA THR A 589 -4.90 -3.03 -12.80
C THR A 589 -4.48 -4.24 -11.99
N ILE A 590 -5.46 -4.90 -11.36
CA ILE A 590 -5.30 -6.14 -10.58
C ILE A 590 -6.35 -7.13 -11.07
N ASN A 591 -5.92 -8.34 -11.42
CA ASN A 591 -6.74 -9.36 -12.11
C ASN A 591 -7.43 -8.79 -13.37
N GLY A 592 -6.75 -7.89 -14.11
CA GLY A 592 -7.27 -7.21 -15.30
C GLY A 592 -8.32 -6.13 -15.06
N LYS A 593 -8.66 -5.82 -13.80
CA LYS A 593 -9.62 -4.75 -13.43
C LYS A 593 -8.86 -3.52 -12.92
N PRO A 594 -9.33 -2.28 -13.18
CA PRO A 594 -8.77 -1.09 -12.56
C PRO A 594 -8.74 -1.18 -11.03
N LEU A 595 -7.68 -0.64 -10.44
CA LEU A 595 -7.51 -0.47 -9.00
C LEU A 595 -8.62 0.43 -8.42
N ASP A 596 -9.36 -0.07 -7.43
CA ASP A 596 -10.27 0.75 -6.63
C ASP A 596 -9.47 1.37 -5.47
N PRO A 597 -9.36 2.70 -5.35
CA PRO A 597 -8.54 3.33 -4.32
C PRO A 597 -9.06 3.10 -2.89
N THR A 598 -10.32 2.69 -2.73
CA THR A 598 -10.99 2.45 -1.45
C THR A 598 -11.13 0.98 -1.09
N ALA A 599 -10.93 0.05 -2.02
CA ALA A 599 -10.93 -1.37 -1.74
C ALA A 599 -9.65 -1.79 -1.00
N GLU A 600 -9.77 -2.83 -0.16
CA GLU A 600 -8.66 -3.48 0.52
C GLU A 600 -8.05 -4.58 -0.36
N TYR A 601 -6.72 -4.65 -0.39
CA TYR A 601 -5.93 -5.64 -1.12
C TYR A 601 -4.91 -6.30 -0.19
N ARG A 602 -4.85 -7.63 -0.22
CA ARG A 602 -3.92 -8.42 0.59
C ARG A 602 -2.59 -8.59 -0.15
N ILE A 603 -1.52 -8.01 0.39
CA ILE A 603 -0.17 -8.04 -0.16
C ILE A 603 0.64 -9.13 0.56
N GLY A 604 1.32 -10.00 -0.18
CA GLY A 604 2.31 -10.96 0.32
C GLY A 604 3.72 -10.56 -0.11
N SER A 605 4.67 -10.53 0.83
CA SER A 605 6.07 -10.16 0.57
C SER A 605 7.01 -10.61 1.69
N PHE A 606 8.29 -10.28 1.58
CA PHE A 606 9.27 -10.44 2.66
C PHE A 606 8.97 -9.46 3.79
N SER A 607 9.16 -9.90 5.05
CA SER A 607 8.99 -9.07 6.26
C SER A 607 9.70 -7.71 6.16
N PHE A 608 10.96 -7.69 5.70
CA PHE A 608 11.74 -6.48 5.43
C PHE A 608 10.98 -5.42 4.62
N LEU A 609 10.28 -5.82 3.54
CA LEU A 609 9.59 -4.87 2.68
C LEU A 609 8.26 -4.42 3.31
N LEU A 610 7.54 -5.32 4.00
CA LEU A 610 6.29 -4.94 4.67
C LEU A 610 6.50 -4.07 5.90
N GLN A 611 7.68 -4.12 6.52
CA GLN A 611 8.12 -3.16 7.56
C GLN A 611 8.63 -1.82 6.98
N GLY A 612 8.52 -1.60 5.66
CA GLY A 612 8.89 -0.34 5.00
C GLY A 612 10.36 -0.22 4.57
N GLY A 613 11.07 -1.35 4.50
CA GLY A 613 12.42 -1.44 3.95
C GLY A 613 12.54 -0.91 2.51
N ASP A 614 13.77 -0.58 2.09
CA ASP A 614 14.05 0.13 0.82
C ASP A 614 13.18 1.40 0.63
N ASN A 615 12.85 2.09 1.74
CA ASN A 615 11.99 3.30 1.82
C ASN A 615 10.52 3.13 1.41
N PHE A 616 10.02 1.91 1.21
CA PHE A 616 8.62 1.65 0.81
C PHE A 616 7.63 1.73 2.00
N ARG A 617 7.64 2.88 2.68
CA ARG A 617 6.90 3.17 3.92
C ARG A 617 5.38 2.99 3.82
N ALA A 618 4.81 2.94 2.61
CA ALA A 618 3.39 2.65 2.42
C ALA A 618 3.01 1.23 2.87
N PHE A 619 3.90 0.23 2.77
CA PHE A 619 3.60 -1.12 3.25
C PHE A 619 3.50 -1.18 4.78
N ALA A 620 4.34 -0.41 5.49
CA ALA A 620 4.33 -0.33 6.96
C ALA A 620 3.06 0.33 7.54
N GLN A 621 2.24 0.97 6.70
CA GLN A 621 0.93 1.50 7.07
C GLN A 621 -0.21 0.48 6.92
N GLY A 622 0.11 -0.76 6.54
CA GLY A 622 -0.86 -1.82 6.32
C GLY A 622 -1.47 -2.40 7.59
N THR A 623 -2.73 -2.82 7.49
CA THR A 623 -3.50 -3.38 8.60
C THR A 623 -3.53 -4.90 8.55
N ASN A 624 -3.81 -5.54 9.69
CA ASN A 624 -3.80 -7.01 9.82
C ASN A 624 -2.49 -7.65 9.32
N THR A 625 -1.36 -6.95 9.49
CA THR A 625 -0.03 -7.49 9.18
C THR A 625 0.19 -8.77 10.00
N LYS A 626 0.66 -9.83 9.34
CA LYS A 626 0.91 -11.13 9.94
C LYS A 626 2.17 -11.75 9.35
N ASP A 627 3.00 -12.33 10.21
CA ASP A 627 3.89 -13.40 9.78
C ASP A 627 3.06 -14.63 9.37
N THR A 628 3.60 -15.48 8.50
CA THR A 628 2.97 -16.74 8.08
C THR A 628 3.84 -17.95 8.40
N GLY A 629 4.92 -17.79 9.18
CA GLY A 629 5.89 -18.82 9.56
C GLY A 629 6.57 -19.53 8.40
N LEU A 630 6.50 -18.97 7.18
CA LEU A 630 7.20 -19.47 6.01
C LEU A 630 8.44 -18.63 5.79
N VAL A 631 9.57 -19.25 5.45
CA VAL A 631 10.82 -18.55 5.11
C VAL A 631 11.01 -18.49 3.60
N ASP A 632 11.53 -17.36 3.11
CA ASP A 632 11.70 -17.05 1.69
C ASP A 632 12.36 -18.18 0.88
N ARG A 633 13.47 -18.74 1.37
CA ARG A 633 14.18 -19.89 0.77
C ARG A 633 13.28 -21.10 0.58
N ASP A 634 12.58 -21.54 1.63
CA ASP A 634 11.92 -22.86 1.62
C ASP A 634 10.64 -22.82 0.78
N ALA A 635 9.89 -21.72 0.86
CA ALA A 635 8.77 -21.45 -0.04
C ALA A 635 9.22 -21.35 -1.51
N TRP A 636 10.35 -20.68 -1.78
CA TRP A 636 10.92 -20.56 -3.12
C TRP A 636 11.41 -21.89 -3.70
N ILE A 637 12.05 -22.74 -2.89
CA ILE A 637 12.56 -24.05 -3.32
C ILE A 637 11.42 -25.04 -3.54
N ASP A 638 10.39 -25.02 -2.69
CA ASP A 638 9.15 -25.77 -2.90
C ASP A 638 8.42 -25.30 -4.19
N TYR A 639 8.33 -23.99 -4.42
CA TYR A 639 7.79 -23.42 -5.67
C TYR A 639 8.58 -23.85 -6.91
N ILE A 640 9.93 -23.80 -6.87
CA ILE A 640 10.81 -24.31 -7.94
C ILE A 640 10.53 -25.80 -8.22
N SER A 641 10.40 -26.61 -7.17
CA SER A 641 10.17 -28.05 -7.27
C SER A 641 8.80 -28.35 -7.91
N LYS A 642 7.74 -27.73 -7.40
CA LYS A 642 6.35 -27.85 -7.90
C LYS A 642 6.19 -27.40 -9.35
N ASN A 643 6.90 -26.35 -9.76
CA ASN A 643 6.74 -25.71 -11.07
C ASN A 643 7.87 -26.05 -12.08
N SER A 644 8.71 -27.05 -11.78
CA SER A 644 9.81 -27.46 -12.67
C SER A 644 9.31 -28.15 -13.96
N PRO A 645 9.80 -27.79 -15.16
CA PRO A 645 10.78 -26.73 -15.43
C PRO A 645 10.14 -25.34 -15.44
N LEU A 646 10.71 -24.43 -14.66
CA LEU A 646 10.33 -23.02 -14.62
C LEU A 646 10.50 -22.37 -15.98
N LYS A 647 9.62 -21.41 -16.31
CA LYS A 647 9.63 -20.67 -17.57
C LYS A 647 9.66 -19.17 -17.26
N PRO A 648 10.52 -18.37 -17.91
CA PRO A 648 10.43 -16.92 -17.79
C PRO A 648 9.10 -16.43 -18.34
N ARG A 649 8.57 -15.39 -17.70
CA ARG A 649 7.51 -14.54 -18.25
C ARG A 649 8.16 -13.29 -18.82
N TYR A 650 7.94 -13.05 -20.11
CA TYR A 650 8.48 -11.87 -20.81
C TYR A 650 7.51 -10.67 -20.78
N ASP A 651 6.24 -10.91 -20.46
CA ASP A 651 5.22 -9.88 -20.28
C ASP A 651 5.56 -8.96 -19.10
N ARG A 652 5.51 -7.65 -19.36
CA ARG A 652 5.83 -6.59 -18.41
C ARG A 652 4.67 -6.24 -17.49
N ARG A 653 4.96 -6.06 -16.20
CA ARG A 653 4.07 -5.46 -15.20
C ARG A 653 4.17 -3.93 -15.17
N ALA A 654 5.30 -3.34 -15.57
CA ALA A 654 5.51 -1.89 -15.59
C ALA A 654 5.78 -1.37 -17.02
N VAL A 655 5.01 -0.39 -17.50
CA VAL A 655 5.23 0.24 -18.83
C VAL A 655 5.17 1.76 -18.76
N ALA A 656 6.17 2.45 -19.32
CA ALA A 656 6.17 3.90 -19.41
C ALA A 656 5.26 4.35 -20.57
N VAL A 657 4.29 5.22 -20.27
CA VAL A 657 3.29 5.72 -21.23
C VAL A 657 3.06 7.21 -21.04
N THR A 658 3.21 7.99 -22.12
CA THR A 658 2.96 9.43 -22.16
C THR A 658 2.05 9.80 -23.34
N GLY A 659 1.47 11.00 -23.35
CA GLY A 659 0.56 11.45 -24.42
C GLY A 659 -0.91 11.04 -24.22
N LEU A 660 -1.26 10.51 -23.05
CA LEU A 660 -2.65 10.31 -22.62
C LEU A 660 -3.42 11.65 -22.62
N PRO A 661 -4.63 11.72 -23.23
CA PRO A 661 -5.50 12.88 -23.13
C PRO A 661 -5.86 13.23 -21.68
N THR A 662 -6.00 14.52 -21.38
CA THR A 662 -6.32 14.99 -20.01
C THR A 662 -7.63 14.38 -19.51
N ASP A 663 -7.62 13.88 -18.27
CA ASP A 663 -8.70 13.11 -17.64
C ASP A 663 -9.16 11.85 -18.45
N GLY A 664 -8.36 11.36 -19.40
CA GLY A 664 -8.72 10.25 -20.30
C GLY A 664 -9.86 10.57 -21.28
N LYS A 665 -10.21 11.85 -21.46
CA LYS A 665 -11.36 12.28 -22.26
C LYS A 665 -11.02 12.39 -23.74
N VAL A 666 -11.86 11.81 -24.60
CA VAL A 666 -11.71 11.77 -26.06
C VAL A 666 -13.07 11.90 -26.76
N LYS A 667 -13.12 12.31 -28.02
CA LYS A 667 -14.32 12.29 -28.87
C LYS A 667 -14.32 11.10 -29.82
N ALA A 668 -15.51 10.65 -30.23
CA ALA A 668 -15.64 9.68 -31.33
C ALA A 668 -15.03 10.26 -32.62
N GLY A 669 -14.18 9.50 -33.30
CA GLY A 669 -13.42 9.97 -34.47
C GLY A 669 -12.19 10.83 -34.16
N GLU A 670 -11.84 11.07 -32.89
CA GLU A 670 -10.61 11.79 -32.51
C GLU A 670 -9.37 10.87 -32.57
N SER A 671 -8.23 11.44 -33.00
CA SER A 671 -6.94 10.75 -33.00
C SER A 671 -5.97 11.41 -32.02
N PHE A 672 -5.27 10.61 -31.23
CA PHE A 672 -4.21 11.04 -30.30
C PHE A 672 -3.02 10.08 -30.36
N THR A 673 -1.84 10.50 -29.91
CA THR A 673 -0.61 9.69 -29.98
C THR A 673 -0.08 9.38 -28.59
N LEU A 674 -0.02 8.10 -28.26
CA LEU A 674 0.66 7.58 -27.07
C LEU A 674 2.13 7.29 -27.39
N ASN A 675 3.05 7.71 -26.53
CA ASN A 675 4.46 7.35 -26.64
C ASN A 675 4.83 6.36 -25.53
N PHE A 676 5.43 5.25 -25.91
CA PHE A 676 5.85 4.15 -25.07
C PHE A 676 7.38 4.07 -25.01
N SER A 677 7.92 3.71 -23.84
CA SER A 677 9.31 3.29 -23.63
C SER A 677 9.39 2.22 -22.55
N LYS A 678 10.57 1.61 -22.36
CA LYS A 678 10.74 0.43 -21.48
C LYS A 678 9.82 -0.72 -21.92
N LEU A 679 9.66 -0.96 -23.23
CA LEU A 679 8.78 -2.02 -23.74
C LEU A 679 9.36 -3.43 -23.57
N THR A 680 10.68 -3.62 -23.58
CA THR A 680 11.31 -4.94 -23.39
C THR A 680 11.95 -5.05 -21.99
N LEU A 681 11.94 -6.24 -21.38
CA LEU A 681 12.68 -6.53 -20.13
C LEU A 681 14.19 -6.67 -20.43
N THR A 682 15.08 -6.12 -19.59
CA THR A 682 16.54 -6.23 -19.81
C THR A 682 17.18 -7.47 -19.16
N SER A 683 16.38 -8.48 -18.84
CA SER A 683 16.88 -9.81 -18.45
C SER A 683 17.50 -10.56 -19.64
N LEU A 684 18.32 -11.58 -19.37
CA LEU A 684 18.92 -12.40 -20.42
C LEU A 684 17.86 -13.24 -21.16
N GLY A 685 18.06 -13.45 -22.46
CA GLY A 685 17.21 -14.29 -23.31
C GLY A 685 15.83 -13.72 -23.67
N VAL A 686 15.49 -12.50 -23.25
CA VAL A 686 14.23 -11.84 -23.59
C VAL A 686 14.23 -11.42 -25.07
N PRO A 687 13.19 -11.74 -25.86
CA PRO A 687 13.07 -11.25 -27.23
C PRO A 687 12.68 -9.77 -27.24
N ALA A 688 13.27 -8.98 -28.16
CA ALA A 688 12.89 -7.59 -28.36
C ALA A 688 11.47 -7.48 -28.93
N GLU A 689 10.62 -6.62 -28.34
CA GLU A 689 9.30 -6.34 -28.90
C GLU A 689 9.40 -5.64 -30.27
N THR A 690 8.49 -6.00 -31.17
CA THR A 690 8.50 -5.62 -32.58
C THR A 690 7.28 -4.77 -32.99
N LYS A 691 6.11 -4.96 -32.36
CA LYS A 691 4.89 -4.24 -32.74
C LYS A 691 3.87 -4.12 -31.59
N LEU A 692 3.33 -2.92 -31.41
CA LEU A 692 2.14 -2.67 -30.57
C LEU A 692 0.87 -2.63 -31.42
N THR A 693 -0.22 -3.19 -30.90
CA THR A 693 -1.57 -3.11 -31.49
C THR A 693 -2.58 -2.65 -30.43
N ALA A 694 -3.37 -1.62 -30.72
CA ALA A 694 -4.36 -1.04 -29.82
C ALA A 694 -5.80 -1.36 -30.24
N LYS A 695 -6.66 -1.61 -29.25
CA LYS A 695 -8.09 -1.89 -29.42
C LYS A 695 -8.96 -1.09 -28.45
N ILE A 696 -10.17 -0.76 -28.88
CA ILE A 696 -11.28 -0.32 -28.01
C ILE A 696 -12.44 -1.29 -28.23
N GLY A 697 -12.73 -2.12 -27.22
CA GLY A 697 -13.52 -3.33 -27.42
C GLY A 697 -12.83 -4.26 -28.43
N ASP A 698 -13.59 -4.82 -29.37
CA ASP A 698 -13.04 -5.71 -30.41
C ASP A 698 -12.33 -4.97 -31.56
N ALA A 699 -12.62 -3.67 -31.73
CA ALA A 699 -12.14 -2.86 -32.85
C ALA A 699 -10.67 -2.46 -32.70
N GLU A 700 -9.84 -2.73 -33.72
CA GLU A 700 -8.47 -2.19 -33.81
C GLU A 700 -8.52 -0.69 -34.12
N VAL A 701 -7.87 0.11 -33.27
CA VAL A 701 -7.90 1.58 -33.31
C VAL A 701 -6.54 2.20 -33.68
N GLY A 702 -5.52 1.35 -33.86
CA GLY A 702 -4.19 1.76 -34.30
C GLY A 702 -3.17 0.66 -34.05
N SER A 703 -2.07 0.66 -34.80
CA SER A 703 -0.90 -0.15 -34.49
C SER A 703 0.39 0.57 -34.90
N ALA A 704 1.52 0.20 -34.29
CA ALA A 704 2.81 0.86 -34.49
C ALA A 704 3.97 -0.13 -34.30
N ASP A 705 4.98 -0.03 -35.16
CA ASP A 705 6.21 -0.82 -35.04
C ASP A 705 7.09 -0.26 -33.90
N VAL A 706 7.76 -1.15 -33.17
CA VAL A 706 8.63 -0.81 -32.05
C VAL A 706 10.06 -0.58 -32.56
N LYS A 707 10.66 0.53 -32.11
CA LYS A 707 12.03 0.95 -32.46
C LYS A 707 13.00 0.48 -31.40
N ASP A 708 14.11 -0.09 -31.87
CA ASP A 708 15.23 -0.57 -31.06
C ASP A 708 14.83 -1.56 -29.95
N GLY A 709 13.67 -2.23 -30.12
CA GLY A 709 13.06 -3.14 -29.15
C GLY A 709 12.33 -2.46 -27.97
N ASP A 710 12.46 -1.14 -27.79
CA ASP A 710 12.06 -0.49 -26.54
C ASP A 710 11.02 0.62 -26.67
N THR A 711 10.94 1.32 -27.81
CA THR A 711 10.14 2.56 -27.91
C THR A 711 9.15 2.57 -29.07
N ALA A 712 7.97 3.17 -28.86
CA ALA A 712 6.95 3.29 -29.91
C ALA A 712 6.16 4.61 -29.80
N ALA A 713 5.68 5.12 -30.94
CA ALA A 713 4.74 6.23 -31.00
C ALA A 713 3.48 5.74 -31.73
N LEU A 714 2.42 5.47 -30.96
CA LEU A 714 1.21 4.80 -31.39
C LEU A 714 0.08 5.82 -31.51
N THR A 715 -0.36 6.07 -32.75
CA THR A 715 -1.55 6.91 -32.98
C THR A 715 -2.80 6.04 -32.86
N VAL A 716 -3.63 6.37 -31.87
CA VAL A 716 -4.92 5.76 -31.59
C VAL A 716 -6.00 6.65 -32.19
N THR A 717 -6.94 6.07 -32.94
CA THR A 717 -8.12 6.77 -33.48
C THR A 717 -9.38 6.15 -32.91
N VAL A 718 -10.13 6.91 -32.12
CA VAL A 718 -11.38 6.47 -31.51
C VAL A 718 -12.41 6.19 -32.62
N PRO A 719 -13.14 5.05 -32.61
CA PRO A 719 -14.14 4.76 -33.64
C PRO A 719 -15.18 5.88 -33.75
N ALA A 720 -15.60 6.21 -34.98
CA ALA A 720 -16.54 7.30 -35.23
C ALA A 720 -17.98 6.99 -34.75
N ASP A 721 -18.27 5.71 -34.49
CA ASP A 721 -19.48 5.14 -33.93
C ASP A 721 -19.35 4.78 -32.43
N ALA A 722 -18.21 5.09 -31.80
CA ALA A 722 -17.97 4.83 -30.38
C ALA A 722 -19.05 5.49 -29.50
N GLN A 723 -19.65 4.69 -28.63
CA GLN A 723 -20.72 5.16 -27.75
C GLN A 723 -20.17 6.05 -26.63
N ALA A 724 -20.93 7.08 -26.26
CA ALA A 724 -20.56 8.00 -25.21
C ALA A 724 -20.59 7.31 -23.83
N GLY A 725 -19.52 7.47 -23.04
CA GLY A 725 -19.36 6.82 -21.74
C GLY A 725 -17.94 6.34 -21.49
N ALA A 726 -17.79 5.44 -20.51
CA ALA A 726 -16.52 4.79 -20.22
C ALA A 726 -16.16 3.78 -21.33
N ALA A 727 -14.90 3.79 -21.74
CA ALA A 727 -14.32 2.86 -22.69
C ALA A 727 -12.95 2.36 -22.18
N THR A 728 -12.51 1.21 -22.67
CA THR A 728 -11.20 0.64 -22.32
C THR A 728 -10.35 0.58 -23.57
N LEU A 729 -9.17 1.20 -23.52
CA LEU A 729 -8.13 1.07 -24.52
C LEU A 729 -7.15 -0.01 -24.06
N THR A 730 -7.06 -1.09 -24.81
CA THR A 730 -6.11 -2.19 -24.57
C THR A 730 -5.03 -2.16 -25.65
N ILE A 731 -3.76 -2.14 -25.26
CA ILE A 731 -2.61 -2.23 -26.16
C ILE A 731 -1.84 -3.51 -25.85
N THR A 732 -1.52 -4.30 -26.88
CA THR A 732 -0.82 -5.58 -26.74
C THR A 732 0.45 -5.61 -27.62
N GLY A 733 1.56 -6.08 -27.04
CA GLY A 733 2.81 -6.40 -27.74
C GLY A 733 2.71 -7.72 -28.52
N ALA A 734 3.34 -7.78 -29.68
CA ALA A 734 3.26 -8.91 -30.61
C ALA A 734 4.25 -10.05 -30.30
N THR A 735 5.24 -9.80 -29.44
CA THR A 735 6.43 -10.65 -29.23
C THR A 735 6.56 -11.10 -27.78
N ASP A 736 6.35 -10.19 -26.82
CA ASP A 736 6.48 -10.45 -25.38
C ASP A 736 5.15 -10.80 -24.69
N GLY A 737 4.02 -10.39 -25.27
CA GLY A 737 2.67 -10.55 -24.73
C GLY A 737 2.23 -9.45 -23.74
N THR A 738 3.06 -8.43 -23.51
CA THR A 738 2.77 -7.29 -22.64
C THR A 738 1.44 -6.65 -23.03
N THR A 739 0.55 -6.49 -22.04
CA THR A 739 -0.79 -5.93 -22.25
C THR A 739 -1.03 -4.74 -21.32
N VAL A 740 -1.11 -3.55 -21.91
CA VAL A 740 -1.40 -2.28 -21.24
C VAL A 740 -2.89 -1.98 -21.35
N THR A 741 -3.51 -1.60 -20.23
CA THR A 741 -4.94 -1.25 -20.17
C THR A 741 -5.12 0.16 -19.61
N LEU A 742 -5.76 1.02 -20.39
CA LEU A 742 -5.97 2.44 -20.09
C LEU A 742 -7.48 2.78 -20.10
N PRO A 743 -8.01 3.39 -19.03
CA PRO A 743 -9.38 3.87 -19.02
C PRO A 743 -9.53 5.14 -19.88
N LEU A 744 -10.56 5.20 -20.71
CA LEU A 744 -10.95 6.37 -21.50
C LEU A 744 -12.41 6.75 -21.18
N THR A 745 -12.76 8.00 -21.44
CA THR A 745 -14.14 8.48 -21.49
C THR A 745 -14.42 9.08 -22.85
N VAL A 746 -15.26 8.41 -23.64
CA VAL A 746 -15.77 8.93 -24.91
C VAL A 746 -16.83 9.97 -24.60
N ALA A 747 -16.56 11.23 -24.93
CA ALA A 747 -17.49 12.33 -24.81
C ALA A 747 -18.69 12.13 -25.75
N ALA A 748 -19.87 12.59 -25.33
CA ALA A 748 -21.03 12.66 -26.20
C ALA A 748 -20.73 13.53 -27.44
N ALA A 749 -21.11 13.04 -28.62
CA ALA A 749 -20.90 13.75 -29.88
C ALA A 749 -21.49 15.16 -29.81
N ASP A 750 -20.74 16.15 -30.29
CA ASP A 750 -21.18 17.55 -30.28
C ASP A 750 -22.50 17.67 -31.03
N GLN A 751 -23.58 18.05 -30.32
CA GLN A 751 -24.80 18.50 -30.97
C GLN A 751 -24.44 19.72 -31.84
N PRO A 752 -24.90 19.78 -33.10
CA PRO A 752 -24.36 20.72 -34.08
C PRO A 752 -24.50 22.17 -33.61
N GLN A 753 -23.34 22.84 -33.47
CA GLN A 753 -23.24 24.26 -33.13
C GLN A 753 -24.16 25.09 -34.06
N PRO A 754 -25.14 25.82 -33.52
CA PRO A 754 -26.03 26.63 -34.35
C PRO A 754 -25.23 27.79 -34.96
N THR A 755 -25.14 27.85 -36.29
CA THR A 755 -24.42 28.92 -36.98
C THR A 755 -24.98 30.29 -36.60
N GLU A 756 -24.12 31.13 -36.01
CA GLU A 756 -24.47 32.40 -35.38
C GLU A 756 -25.36 33.26 -36.32
N PRO A 757 -26.56 33.67 -35.88
CA PRO A 757 -27.40 34.54 -36.67
C PRO A 757 -26.87 35.97 -36.61
N ALA A 758 -26.34 36.48 -37.72
CA ALA A 758 -26.08 37.91 -37.85
C ALA A 758 -27.39 38.71 -37.68
N ILE A 759 -27.47 39.49 -36.60
CA ILE A 759 -28.62 40.33 -36.27
C ILE A 759 -28.46 41.69 -36.96
N ALA A 760 -29.44 42.07 -37.79
CA ALA A 760 -29.50 43.38 -38.41
C ALA A 760 -30.65 44.21 -37.80
N LEU A 761 -30.38 45.47 -37.46
CA LEU A 761 -31.44 46.43 -37.09
C LEU A 761 -31.94 47.16 -38.33
N ALA A 762 -33.25 47.31 -38.44
CA ALA A 762 -33.90 47.97 -39.56
C ALA A 762 -35.03 48.92 -39.12
N ASP A 763 -35.37 49.85 -40.02
CA ASP A 763 -36.46 50.79 -39.83
C ASP A 763 -37.85 50.12 -39.93
N LYS A 764 -38.92 50.92 -39.86
CA LYS A 764 -40.30 50.43 -39.95
C LYS A 764 -40.67 49.81 -41.30
N ASP A 765 -39.88 50.07 -42.35
CA ASP A 765 -40.12 49.67 -43.74
C ASP A 765 -39.16 48.55 -44.20
N GLY A 766 -38.17 48.19 -43.37
CA GLY A 766 -37.24 47.07 -43.59
C GLY A 766 -35.82 47.47 -44.02
N ASN A 767 -35.48 48.75 -44.07
CA ASN A 767 -34.14 49.19 -44.49
C ASN A 767 -33.13 49.08 -43.33
N ALA A 768 -31.97 48.47 -43.58
CA ALA A 768 -30.92 48.28 -42.58
C ALA A 768 -30.32 49.62 -42.07
N LEU A 769 -30.39 49.84 -40.76
CA LEU A 769 -30.00 51.10 -40.10
C LEU A 769 -28.53 51.09 -39.66
N LYS A 770 -27.74 52.02 -40.22
CA LYS A 770 -26.35 52.27 -39.78
C LYS A 770 -26.25 53.31 -38.65
N SER A 771 -27.26 54.17 -38.52
CA SER A 771 -27.41 55.15 -37.45
C SER A 771 -28.87 55.57 -37.27
N LEU A 772 -29.17 56.19 -36.13
CA LEU A 772 -30.47 56.74 -35.77
C LEU A 772 -30.27 58.12 -35.12
N THR A 773 -31.04 59.12 -35.55
CA THR A 773 -31.04 60.47 -34.95
C THR A 773 -32.32 60.66 -34.14
N LEU A 774 -32.19 61.10 -32.89
CA LEU A 774 -33.30 61.42 -31.98
C LEU A 774 -33.26 62.89 -31.56
N LYS A 775 -34.44 63.52 -31.54
CA LYS A 775 -34.71 64.77 -30.83
C LYS A 775 -35.18 64.48 -29.39
N PRO A 776 -35.14 65.45 -28.46
CA PRO A 776 -35.71 65.28 -27.13
C PRO A 776 -37.18 64.85 -27.20
N ASN A 777 -37.52 63.77 -26.50
CA ASN A 777 -38.82 63.12 -26.47
C ASN A 777 -39.31 62.49 -27.79
N ASP A 778 -38.47 62.33 -28.82
CA ASP A 778 -38.79 61.40 -29.93
C ASP A 778 -38.92 59.97 -29.37
N GLU A 779 -39.93 59.24 -29.84
CA GLU A 779 -40.01 57.79 -29.74
C GLU A 779 -39.84 57.17 -31.13
N LYS A 780 -38.89 56.25 -31.27
CA LYS A 780 -38.68 55.47 -32.51
C LYS A 780 -38.88 53.99 -32.23
N VAL A 781 -39.53 53.33 -33.19
CA VAL A 781 -39.63 51.86 -33.28
C VAL A 781 -38.54 51.35 -34.20
N VAL A 782 -37.82 50.33 -33.74
CA VAL A 782 -36.80 49.60 -34.50
C VAL A 782 -37.15 48.11 -34.54
N ARG A 783 -36.84 47.42 -35.64
CA ARG A 783 -37.03 45.96 -35.79
C ARG A 783 -35.67 45.26 -35.87
N ALA A 784 -35.61 44.03 -35.37
CA ALA A 784 -34.44 43.15 -35.47
C ALA A 784 -34.72 42.00 -36.45
N TYR A 785 -33.76 41.73 -37.33
CA TYR A 785 -33.83 40.71 -38.37
C TYR A 785 -32.72 39.69 -38.17
N VAL A 786 -33.02 38.42 -38.38
CA VAL A 786 -32.09 37.28 -38.24
C VAL A 786 -32.00 36.57 -39.60
N LYS A 787 -30.80 36.50 -40.17
CA LYS A 787 -30.54 35.90 -41.50
C LYS A 787 -31.48 36.39 -42.62
N GLY A 788 -32.00 37.61 -42.50
CA GLY A 788 -32.91 38.25 -43.45
C GLY A 788 -34.40 38.18 -43.10
N GLU A 789 -34.81 37.33 -42.16
CA GLU A 789 -36.20 37.22 -41.72
C GLU A 789 -36.50 38.12 -40.50
N ASN A 790 -37.74 38.62 -40.42
CA ASN A 790 -38.20 39.56 -39.39
C ASN A 790 -38.52 38.77 -38.11
N VAL A 791 -37.81 39.02 -37.01
CA VAL A 791 -38.08 38.31 -35.74
C VAL A 791 -39.37 38.88 -35.15
N GLU A 792 -40.42 38.06 -35.04
CA GLU A 792 -41.74 38.50 -34.58
C GLU A 792 -41.77 38.74 -33.06
N GLY A 793 -41.18 39.88 -32.66
CA GLY A 793 -41.08 40.36 -31.28
C GLY A 793 -41.82 41.67 -31.03
N THR A 794 -41.86 42.07 -29.76
CA THR A 794 -42.41 43.38 -29.36
C THR A 794 -41.50 44.50 -29.91
N PRO A 795 -42.04 45.58 -30.49
CA PRO A 795 -41.23 46.71 -30.96
C PRO A 795 -40.30 47.26 -29.87
N VAL A 796 -39.03 47.49 -30.22
CA VAL A 796 -38.09 48.16 -29.32
C VAL A 796 -38.35 49.67 -29.42
N TYR A 797 -38.77 50.27 -28.31
CA TYR A 797 -38.99 51.70 -28.17
C TYR A 797 -37.74 52.36 -27.60
N TRP A 798 -37.25 53.41 -28.26
CA TRP A 798 -36.12 54.21 -27.79
C TRP A 798 -36.55 55.66 -27.60
N LYS A 799 -36.22 56.24 -26.44
CA LYS A 799 -36.63 57.58 -26.01
C LYS A 799 -35.46 58.30 -25.32
N SER A 800 -35.06 59.45 -25.86
CA SER A 800 -33.99 60.29 -25.29
C SER A 800 -34.56 61.59 -24.70
N SER A 801 -33.99 62.05 -23.60
CA SER A 801 -34.25 63.38 -23.04
C SER A 801 -33.43 64.50 -23.70
N ASP A 802 -32.48 64.16 -24.57
CA ASP A 802 -31.44 65.08 -25.10
C ASP A 802 -31.19 64.82 -26.62
N PRO A 803 -30.93 65.85 -27.46
CA PRO A 803 -30.74 65.66 -28.90
C PRO A 803 -29.44 64.89 -29.16
N SER A 804 -29.53 63.74 -29.83
CA SER A 804 -28.39 62.84 -29.97
C SER A 804 -28.46 61.99 -31.25
N VAL A 805 -27.29 61.67 -31.80
CA VAL A 805 -27.12 60.76 -32.93
C VAL A 805 -26.47 59.49 -32.42
N VAL A 806 -27.04 58.33 -32.76
CA VAL A 806 -26.51 57.02 -32.37
C VAL A 806 -26.08 56.26 -33.59
N SER A 807 -24.83 55.78 -33.60
CA SER A 807 -24.24 55.03 -34.69
C SER A 807 -23.88 53.62 -34.24
N PHE A 808 -24.29 52.62 -35.02
CA PHE A 808 -24.02 51.22 -34.75
C PHE A 808 -22.72 50.81 -35.46
N LYS A 809 -21.79 50.18 -34.74
CA LYS A 809 -20.53 49.67 -35.31
C LYS A 809 -20.11 48.36 -34.62
N PRO A 810 -19.53 47.40 -35.36
CA PRO A 810 -18.76 46.31 -34.76
C PRO A 810 -17.60 46.86 -33.93
N LYS A 811 -17.30 46.23 -32.79
CA LYS A 811 -16.31 46.67 -31.80
C LYS A 811 -14.88 46.28 -32.22
N ALA A 812 -14.38 46.85 -33.31
CA ALA A 812 -12.94 46.91 -33.55
C ALA A 812 -12.30 47.74 -32.43
N GLY A 813 -11.38 47.15 -31.67
CA GLY A 813 -10.91 47.72 -30.41
C GLY A 813 -9.97 48.91 -30.60
N ASP A 814 -10.35 50.07 -30.05
CA ASP A 814 -9.42 51.16 -29.75
C ASP A 814 -9.96 52.04 -28.59
N GLN A 815 -9.08 52.70 -27.85
CA GLN A 815 -9.43 53.69 -26.83
C GLN A 815 -9.24 55.11 -27.36
N SER A 816 -10.27 55.96 -27.27
CA SER A 816 -10.09 57.41 -27.41
C SER A 816 -11.03 58.17 -26.46
N ALA A 817 -10.54 59.31 -25.98
CA ALA A 817 -11.11 60.02 -24.85
C ALA A 817 -12.16 61.08 -25.24
N GLN A 818 -12.82 61.65 -24.24
CA GLN A 818 -13.74 62.77 -24.40
C GLN A 818 -13.05 64.00 -25.02
N ASN A 819 -13.77 64.72 -25.89
CA ASN A 819 -13.79 66.18 -25.84
C ASN A 819 -15.13 66.73 -26.35
N GLY A 820 -15.45 67.96 -25.97
CA GLY A 820 -16.85 68.44 -25.92
C GLY A 820 -17.46 68.98 -27.23
N LYS A 821 -18.80 69.09 -27.18
CA LYS A 821 -19.79 69.61 -28.16
C LYS A 821 -20.42 68.55 -29.09
N SER A 822 -21.76 68.47 -29.01
CA SER A 822 -22.66 67.45 -29.55
C SER A 822 -22.42 66.03 -29.00
N ARG A 823 -23.47 65.40 -28.46
CA ARG A 823 -23.43 64.02 -27.95
C ARG A 823 -23.84 63.05 -29.06
N ALA A 824 -22.86 62.51 -29.76
CA ALA A 824 -23.03 61.24 -30.46
C ALA A 824 -22.77 60.10 -29.46
N ALA A 825 -23.63 59.08 -29.42
CA ALA A 825 -23.43 57.90 -28.58
C ALA A 825 -23.21 56.67 -29.46
N SER A 826 -22.03 56.05 -29.33
CA SER A 826 -21.73 54.78 -30.01
C SER A 826 -22.19 53.63 -29.14
N VAL A 827 -23.06 52.77 -29.67
CA VAL A 827 -23.41 51.49 -29.03
C VAL A 827 -22.55 50.40 -29.67
N GLY A 828 -21.57 49.91 -28.90
CA GLY A 828 -20.93 48.63 -29.17
C GLY A 828 -21.73 47.52 -28.48
N TYR A 829 -21.85 46.38 -29.15
CA TYR A 829 -22.37 45.15 -28.55
C TYR A 829 -21.20 44.25 -28.17
N ASP A 830 -21.29 43.63 -26.99
CA ASP A 830 -20.39 42.59 -26.53
C ASP A 830 -21.04 41.20 -26.78
N GLU A 831 -20.26 40.14 -26.54
CA GLU A 831 -20.43 38.78 -27.09
C GLU A 831 -21.84 38.15 -26.95
N GLN A 832 -22.29 37.44 -27.99
CA GLN A 832 -23.56 36.68 -27.98
C GLN A 832 -23.43 35.37 -27.16
N THR A 833 -23.61 35.44 -25.84
CA THR A 833 -23.61 34.23 -25.00
C THR A 833 -24.94 33.46 -25.12
N LEU A 834 -24.94 32.35 -25.87
CA LEU A 834 -26.03 31.38 -25.88
C LEU A 834 -25.95 30.45 -24.67
N LEU A 835 -26.91 30.53 -23.75
CA LEU A 835 -27.03 29.62 -22.62
C LEU A 835 -28.19 28.64 -22.84
N ALA A 836 -27.89 27.35 -22.76
CA ALA A 836 -28.85 26.26 -22.87
C ALA A 836 -29.16 25.69 -21.47
N HIS A 837 -30.44 25.68 -21.10
CA HIS A 837 -30.90 25.07 -19.84
C HIS A 837 -31.30 23.60 -20.05
N LYS A 838 -31.20 22.78 -19.00
CA LYS A 838 -31.40 21.31 -19.06
C LYS A 838 -32.80 20.87 -19.49
N ASP A 839 -33.76 21.79 -19.45
CA ASP A 839 -35.16 21.67 -19.86
C ASP A 839 -35.42 22.12 -21.32
N GLY A 840 -34.37 22.41 -22.10
CA GLY A 840 -34.45 22.47 -23.58
C GLY A 840 -34.86 23.82 -24.17
N ILE A 841 -34.79 24.90 -23.39
CA ILE A 841 -35.02 26.27 -23.84
C ILE A 841 -33.68 26.99 -24.02
N VAL A 842 -33.57 27.78 -25.10
CA VAL A 842 -32.43 28.65 -25.38
C VAL A 842 -32.81 30.08 -25.01
N VAL A 843 -31.93 30.81 -24.32
CA VAL A 843 -32.16 32.21 -23.96
C VAL A 843 -31.10 33.08 -24.64
N ILE A 844 -31.54 34.18 -25.26
CA ILE A 844 -30.66 35.22 -25.79
C ILE A 844 -30.61 36.37 -24.77
N THR A 845 -29.41 36.65 -24.24
CA THR A 845 -29.18 37.76 -23.33
C THR A 845 -28.55 38.92 -24.08
N VAL A 846 -29.20 40.09 -24.07
CA VAL A 846 -28.66 41.34 -24.63
C VAL A 846 -28.26 42.25 -23.47
N THR A 847 -26.99 42.67 -23.46
CA THR A 847 -26.43 43.56 -22.44
C THR A 847 -26.09 44.91 -23.06
N ALA A 848 -26.47 46.01 -22.40
CA ALA A 848 -26.17 47.37 -22.84
C ALA A 848 -25.79 48.27 -21.66
N THR A 849 -24.73 49.07 -21.81
CA THR A 849 -24.24 49.96 -20.75
C THR A 849 -24.60 51.42 -21.05
N VAL A 850 -25.39 52.04 -20.16
CA VAL A 850 -25.82 53.44 -20.28
C VAL A 850 -25.37 54.21 -19.04
N ASN A 851 -24.61 55.29 -19.24
CA ASN A 851 -24.05 56.13 -18.17
C ASN A 851 -23.33 55.35 -17.05
N GLY A 852 -22.63 54.26 -17.40
CA GLY A 852 -21.88 53.43 -16.45
C GLY A 852 -22.72 52.41 -15.67
N LYS A 853 -24.02 52.25 -15.95
CA LYS A 853 -24.83 51.12 -15.47
C LYS A 853 -25.12 50.13 -16.59
N GLU A 854 -24.95 48.86 -16.26
CA GLU A 854 -25.24 47.70 -17.09
C GLU A 854 -26.74 47.37 -17.03
N LEU A 855 -27.36 47.14 -18.18
CA LEU A 855 -28.76 46.71 -18.33
C LEU A 855 -28.78 45.40 -19.11
N LYS A 856 -29.46 44.38 -18.56
CA LYS A 856 -29.65 43.07 -19.21
C LYS A 856 -31.11 42.88 -19.60
N ALA A 857 -31.33 42.25 -20.75
CA ALA A 857 -32.62 41.76 -21.20
C ALA A 857 -32.47 40.33 -21.70
N GLU A 858 -33.32 39.43 -21.19
CA GLU A 858 -33.31 38.00 -21.52
C GLU A 858 -34.54 37.65 -22.37
N LEU A 859 -34.32 36.96 -23.48
CA LEU A 859 -35.34 36.59 -24.45
C LEU A 859 -35.40 35.07 -24.63
N PRO A 860 -36.46 34.38 -24.13
CA PRO A 860 -36.57 32.92 -24.25
C PRO A 860 -37.05 32.51 -25.66
N VAL A 861 -36.38 31.51 -26.22
CA VAL A 861 -36.67 30.93 -27.55
C VAL A 861 -36.72 29.41 -27.43
N ALA A 862 -37.85 28.83 -27.83
CA ALA A 862 -38.02 27.38 -27.94
C ALA A 862 -37.80 26.95 -29.40
N VAL A 863 -36.99 25.91 -29.63
CA VAL A 863 -36.68 25.39 -30.98
C VAL A 863 -36.88 23.87 -31.00
N ARG A 864 -37.53 23.37 -32.04
CA ARG A 864 -37.50 21.95 -32.45
C ARG A 864 -37.29 21.89 -33.96
N ASP A 865 -36.45 20.96 -34.39
CA ASP A 865 -36.14 20.71 -35.82
C ASP A 865 -35.78 21.99 -36.61
N GLY A 866 -35.07 22.91 -35.96
CA GLY A 866 -34.66 24.20 -36.52
C GLY A 866 -35.76 25.27 -36.61
N LYS A 867 -36.95 25.06 -36.03
CA LYS A 867 -38.08 26.01 -36.07
C LYS A 867 -38.67 26.30 -34.69
N VAL A 868 -39.26 27.49 -34.55
CA VAL A 868 -39.87 27.97 -33.30
C VAL A 868 -41.34 27.56 -33.23
N VAL A 869 -41.77 26.98 -32.11
CA VAL A 869 -43.15 26.49 -31.88
C VAL A 869 -43.63 26.91 -30.49
N LYS A 870 -44.94 27.13 -30.33
CA LYS A 870 -45.54 27.77 -29.14
C LYS A 870 -46.77 27.01 -28.61
N PRO A 871 -46.75 26.48 -27.37
CA PRO A 871 -47.90 25.84 -26.75
C PRO A 871 -48.97 26.87 -26.32
N ALA A 872 -50.22 26.44 -26.22
CA ALA A 872 -51.33 27.30 -25.79
C ALA A 872 -52.31 26.57 -24.85
N LEU A 873 -52.63 27.23 -23.72
CA LEU A 873 -53.56 26.77 -22.67
C LEU A 873 -54.84 27.60 -22.70
N TYR A 874 -56.01 26.99 -22.46
CA TYR A 874 -57.28 27.70 -22.27
C TYR A 874 -58.30 26.89 -21.46
N PHE A 875 -59.36 27.56 -21.00
CA PHE A 875 -60.46 26.95 -20.24
C PHE A 875 -61.72 26.79 -21.09
N THR A 876 -62.52 25.77 -20.76
CA THR A 876 -63.79 25.45 -21.42
C THR A 876 -64.91 25.26 -20.40
N ASP A 877 -66.16 25.50 -20.82
CA ASP A 877 -67.35 25.12 -20.06
C ASP A 877 -67.57 23.60 -20.05
N THR A 878 -68.59 23.12 -19.33
CA THR A 878 -68.91 21.67 -19.25
C THR A 878 -69.24 21.02 -20.59
N ASN A 879 -69.48 21.82 -21.64
CA ASN A 879 -69.84 21.37 -22.99
C ASN A 879 -68.65 21.52 -23.96
N GLY A 880 -67.45 21.84 -23.46
CA GLY A 880 -66.22 21.98 -24.25
C GLY A 880 -66.04 23.34 -24.94
N LYS A 881 -66.93 24.31 -24.73
CA LYS A 881 -66.82 25.62 -25.40
C LYS A 881 -65.80 26.51 -24.68
N LYS A 882 -64.83 27.06 -25.42
CA LYS A 882 -63.80 27.96 -24.88
C LYS A 882 -64.42 29.22 -24.27
N ILE A 883 -64.04 29.52 -23.02
CA ILE A 883 -64.56 30.64 -22.23
C ILE A 883 -63.44 31.61 -21.84
N THR A 884 -63.72 32.90 -21.99
CA THR A 884 -62.80 34.01 -21.66
C THR A 884 -63.26 34.83 -20.46
N SER A 885 -64.48 34.60 -19.96
CA SER A 885 -64.98 35.19 -18.71
C SER A 885 -66.14 34.37 -18.13
N LEU A 886 -66.44 34.59 -16.86
CA LEU A 886 -67.48 33.92 -16.07
C LEU A 886 -68.22 34.96 -15.20
N LYS A 887 -69.54 34.84 -15.07
CA LYS A 887 -70.35 35.68 -14.17
C LYS A 887 -71.01 34.83 -13.10
N LEU A 888 -70.65 35.06 -11.84
CA LEU A 888 -71.18 34.32 -10.68
C LEU A 888 -72.00 35.24 -9.77
N LYS A 889 -73.10 34.71 -9.23
CA LYS A 889 -73.86 35.35 -8.14
C LYS A 889 -73.28 34.93 -6.78
N LYS A 890 -73.51 35.74 -5.74
CA LYS A 890 -73.12 35.44 -4.36
C LYS A 890 -73.60 34.05 -3.94
N GLY A 891 -72.70 33.23 -3.40
CA GLY A 891 -72.96 31.87 -2.94
C GLY A 891 -73.06 30.79 -4.04
N ALA A 892 -73.15 31.16 -5.32
CA ALA A 892 -73.28 30.20 -6.42
C ALA A 892 -71.92 29.55 -6.77
N SER A 893 -71.97 28.29 -7.21
CA SER A 893 -70.80 27.50 -7.64
C SER A 893 -70.97 26.93 -9.05
N GLN A 894 -69.95 27.08 -9.90
CA GLN A 894 -69.96 26.59 -11.29
C GLN A 894 -68.73 25.72 -11.60
N LYS A 895 -68.87 24.82 -12.58
CA LYS A 895 -67.95 23.71 -12.90
C LYS A 895 -67.28 23.93 -14.27
N LEU A 896 -65.95 23.86 -14.35
CA LEU A 896 -65.16 24.15 -15.56
C LEU A 896 -64.10 23.08 -15.87
N TRP A 897 -63.57 23.10 -17.10
CA TRP A 897 -62.46 22.25 -17.58
C TRP A 897 -61.28 23.08 -18.09
N ALA A 898 -60.09 22.47 -18.11
CA ALA A 898 -58.84 23.05 -18.63
C ALA A 898 -58.30 22.23 -19.80
N VAL A 899 -57.79 22.92 -20.83
CA VAL A 899 -57.40 22.34 -22.12
C VAL A 899 -56.01 22.87 -22.52
N ALA A 900 -55.09 21.95 -22.79
CA ALA A 900 -53.75 22.22 -23.31
C ALA A 900 -53.63 21.65 -24.73
N GLU A 901 -53.18 22.45 -25.70
CA GLU A 901 -52.93 22.01 -27.08
C GLU A 901 -54.13 21.28 -27.74
N GLY A 902 -55.36 21.63 -27.34
CA GLY A 902 -56.59 21.02 -27.84
C GLY A 902 -57.04 19.73 -27.14
N LYS A 903 -56.26 19.19 -26.20
CA LYS A 903 -56.65 18.03 -25.37
C LYS A 903 -57.08 18.48 -23.97
N SER A 904 -58.18 17.90 -23.48
CA SER A 904 -58.61 18.12 -22.09
C SER A 904 -57.61 17.48 -21.14
N VAL A 905 -57.23 18.18 -20.08
CA VAL A 905 -56.40 17.59 -19.02
C VAL A 905 -57.28 16.64 -18.19
N GLU A 906 -56.96 15.35 -18.16
CA GLU A 906 -57.74 14.38 -17.38
C GLU A 906 -57.48 14.55 -15.88
N GLY A 907 -58.45 15.19 -15.21
CA GLY A 907 -58.44 15.46 -13.79
C GLY A 907 -59.83 15.87 -13.32
N LYS A 908 -60.07 15.89 -12.00
CA LYS A 908 -61.38 16.26 -11.46
C LYS A 908 -61.71 17.72 -11.82
N PRO A 909 -62.96 18.02 -12.20
CA PRO A 909 -63.34 19.32 -12.74
C PRO A 909 -63.23 20.43 -11.68
N VAL A 910 -62.84 21.62 -12.11
CA VAL A 910 -62.59 22.75 -11.21
C VAL A 910 -63.92 23.42 -10.84
N TYR A 911 -64.17 23.59 -9.54
CA TYR A 911 -65.37 24.25 -9.01
C TYR A 911 -65.05 25.66 -8.52
N TRP A 912 -65.69 26.67 -9.12
CA TRP A 912 -65.56 28.06 -8.74
C TRP A 912 -66.80 28.50 -7.96
N LYS A 913 -66.66 28.82 -6.67
CA LYS A 913 -67.74 29.37 -5.82
C LYS A 913 -67.43 30.81 -5.45
N SER A 914 -68.39 31.73 -5.61
CA SER A 914 -68.16 33.15 -5.35
C SER A 914 -68.73 33.61 -4.00
N SER A 915 -67.95 34.39 -3.25
CA SER A 915 -68.37 35.04 -2.00
C SER A 915 -69.25 36.27 -2.21
N ASP A 916 -69.23 36.88 -3.40
CA ASP A 916 -70.06 38.03 -3.81
C ASP A 916 -70.41 37.98 -5.31
N PRO A 917 -71.35 38.80 -5.83
CA PRO A 917 -71.71 38.80 -7.24
C PRO A 917 -70.63 39.51 -8.07
N GLN A 918 -69.95 38.78 -8.98
CA GLN A 918 -68.82 39.34 -9.74
C GLN A 918 -68.62 38.72 -11.13
N THR A 919 -67.89 39.45 -11.97
CA THR A 919 -67.41 38.99 -13.29
C THR A 919 -65.91 38.73 -13.21
N VAL A 920 -65.49 37.51 -13.54
CA VAL A 920 -64.08 37.08 -13.58
C VAL A 920 -63.69 36.87 -15.05
N SER A 921 -62.53 37.36 -15.45
CA SER A 921 -62.04 37.26 -16.84
C SER A 921 -60.70 36.55 -16.92
N PHE A 922 -60.54 35.69 -17.91
CA PHE A 922 -59.36 34.84 -18.13
C PHE A 922 -58.53 35.40 -19.29
N ALA A 923 -57.33 35.88 -18.96
CA ALA A 923 -56.40 36.46 -19.94
C ALA A 923 -54.95 36.07 -19.63
N PRO A 924 -54.10 35.85 -20.64
CA PRO A 924 -52.66 35.74 -20.45
C PRO A 924 -52.07 37.08 -19.98
N LYS A 925 -50.96 37.03 -19.23
CA LYS A 925 -50.37 38.17 -18.51
C LYS A 925 -49.98 39.36 -19.40
N SER A 926 -49.84 39.17 -20.72
CA SER A 926 -49.55 40.19 -21.72
C SER A 926 -50.73 41.10 -22.11
N ALA A 927 -51.96 40.79 -21.70
CA ALA A 927 -53.17 41.47 -22.21
C ALA A 927 -53.65 42.70 -21.41
N GLN A 928 -52.94 43.14 -20.36
CA GLN A 928 -53.49 44.13 -19.40
C GLN A 928 -53.24 45.61 -19.71
N ASN A 929 -52.44 45.99 -20.72
CA ASN A 929 -52.16 47.40 -21.03
C ASN A 929 -53.18 48.07 -21.97
N LYS A 930 -54.45 48.10 -21.53
CA LYS A 930 -55.38 49.22 -21.81
C LYS A 930 -56.08 49.63 -20.51
N PRO A 931 -56.34 50.93 -20.29
CA PRO A 931 -56.72 51.46 -18.98
C PRO A 931 -58.09 50.95 -18.51
N LYS A 932 -58.26 50.89 -17.18
CA LYS A 932 -59.48 50.40 -16.51
C LYS A 932 -60.72 51.18 -16.96
N SER A 933 -61.74 50.44 -17.41
CA SER A 933 -63.11 50.67 -16.94
C SER A 933 -63.36 49.73 -15.74
N ALA A 934 -64.31 50.06 -14.87
CA ALA A 934 -64.43 49.45 -13.55
C ALA A 934 -65.04 48.03 -13.55
N ALA A 935 -64.84 47.30 -12.44
CA ALA A 935 -65.52 46.06 -12.06
C ALA A 935 -65.25 44.79 -12.90
N ALA A 936 -63.97 44.43 -13.07
CA ALA A 936 -63.56 43.05 -13.32
C ALA A 936 -62.24 42.72 -12.58
N ASN A 937 -62.31 41.82 -11.59
CA ASN A 937 -61.11 41.34 -10.88
C ASN A 937 -60.44 40.24 -11.71
N ALA A 938 -59.49 40.66 -12.56
CA ALA A 938 -58.71 39.74 -13.40
C ALA A 938 -57.67 39.00 -12.55
N VAL A 939 -57.80 37.67 -12.47
CA VAL A 939 -56.87 36.82 -11.72
C VAL A 939 -55.61 36.57 -12.55
N ALA A 940 -54.45 37.00 -12.05
CA ALA A 940 -53.16 36.57 -12.54
C ALA A 940 -52.72 35.29 -11.81
N PHE A 941 -52.34 34.27 -12.56
CA PHE A 941 -51.59 33.13 -12.03
C PHE A 941 -50.15 33.61 -11.79
N ASN A 942 -49.71 33.61 -10.53
CA ASN A 942 -48.46 34.29 -10.15
C ASN A 942 -47.26 33.35 -10.18
N GLU A 943 -47.38 32.15 -9.60
CA GLU A 943 -46.40 31.07 -9.71
C GLU A 943 -47.10 29.71 -9.86
N GLN A 944 -46.41 28.78 -10.53
CA GLN A 944 -46.65 27.35 -10.45
C GLN A 944 -45.37 26.69 -9.97
N THR A 945 -45.46 25.84 -8.94
CA THR A 945 -44.33 25.06 -8.44
C THR A 945 -44.63 23.58 -8.61
N LEU A 946 -43.76 22.87 -9.33
CA LEU A 946 -43.77 21.42 -9.45
C LEU A 946 -42.91 20.84 -8.32
N LEU A 947 -43.52 20.09 -7.40
CA LEU A 947 -42.82 19.39 -6.33
C LEU A 947 -42.83 17.89 -6.62
N ALA A 948 -41.65 17.29 -6.71
CA ALA A 948 -41.47 15.84 -6.83
C ALA A 948 -41.38 15.21 -5.43
N HIS A 949 -42.13 14.14 -5.21
CA HIS A 949 -42.20 13.42 -3.94
C HIS A 949 -41.42 12.10 -4.03
N LYS A 950 -40.94 11.59 -2.89
CA LYS A 950 -40.08 10.38 -2.83
C LYS A 950 -40.79 9.08 -3.25
N ASP A 951 -42.09 9.12 -3.53
CA ASP A 951 -42.91 7.99 -4.02
C ASP A 951 -43.13 8.04 -5.55
N GLY A 952 -42.39 8.88 -6.28
CA GLY A 952 -42.46 9.01 -7.74
C GLY A 952 -43.61 9.86 -8.27
N LYS A 953 -44.45 10.44 -7.41
CA LYS A 953 -45.52 11.37 -7.82
C LYS A 953 -45.01 12.81 -7.83
N ALA A 954 -45.62 13.64 -8.67
CA ALA A 954 -45.40 15.08 -8.65
C ALA A 954 -46.70 15.84 -8.36
N THR A 955 -46.58 17.00 -7.72
CA THR A 955 -47.72 17.86 -7.39
C THR A 955 -47.49 19.25 -7.96
N ILE A 956 -48.42 19.75 -8.77
CA ILE A 956 -48.44 21.14 -9.24
C ILE A 956 -49.23 21.96 -8.23
N THR A 957 -48.57 22.90 -7.57
CA THR A 957 -49.25 23.90 -6.74
C THR A 957 -49.50 25.15 -7.56
N ILE A 958 -50.77 25.56 -7.68
CA ILE A 958 -51.17 26.82 -8.29
C ILE A 958 -51.52 27.81 -7.17
N THR A 959 -50.85 28.95 -7.13
CA THR A 959 -51.16 30.03 -6.18
C THR A 959 -51.71 31.25 -6.92
N ALA A 960 -52.84 31.77 -6.44
CA ALA A 960 -53.47 33.00 -6.92
C ALA A 960 -53.69 33.95 -5.75
N THR A 961 -53.33 35.23 -5.92
CA THR A 961 -53.50 36.25 -4.87
C THR A 961 -54.66 37.17 -5.24
N ILE A 962 -55.64 37.32 -4.34
CA ILE A 962 -56.76 38.25 -4.49
C ILE A 962 -56.80 39.13 -3.24
N ASP A 963 -56.81 40.46 -3.45
CA ASP A 963 -56.86 41.49 -2.40
C ASP A 963 -55.89 41.24 -1.23
N GLY A 964 -54.65 40.85 -1.57
CA GLY A 964 -53.56 40.62 -0.62
C GLY A 964 -53.53 39.24 0.06
N LYS A 965 -54.56 38.39 -0.09
CA LYS A 965 -54.55 37.01 0.42
C LYS A 965 -54.28 36.00 -0.69
N ALA A 966 -53.36 35.09 -0.42
CA ALA A 966 -53.03 33.97 -1.30
C ALA A 966 -54.02 32.81 -1.10
N LEU A 967 -54.56 32.29 -2.20
CA LEU A 967 -55.33 31.06 -2.28
C LEU A 967 -54.50 30.04 -3.04
N LYS A 968 -54.41 28.82 -2.51
CA LYS A 968 -53.67 27.69 -3.11
C LYS A 968 -54.63 26.61 -3.58
N ALA A 969 -54.29 25.97 -4.69
CA ALA A 969 -54.88 24.71 -5.13
C ALA A 969 -53.75 23.75 -5.54
N GLU A 970 -53.84 22.50 -5.12
CA GLU A 970 -52.83 21.47 -5.36
C GLU A 970 -53.40 20.39 -6.29
N LEU A 971 -52.63 20.04 -7.32
CA LEU A 971 -53.02 19.10 -8.36
C LEU A 971 -51.97 17.98 -8.45
N PRO A 972 -52.28 16.74 -8.02
CA PRO A 972 -51.39 15.61 -8.21
C PRO A 972 -51.35 15.23 -9.69
N VAL A 973 -50.15 14.92 -10.18
CA VAL A 973 -49.89 14.48 -11.56
C VAL A 973 -48.92 13.29 -11.56
N THR A 974 -49.18 12.34 -12.45
CA THR A 974 -48.33 11.16 -12.66
C THR A 974 -47.48 11.36 -13.90
N VAL A 975 -46.17 11.16 -13.81
CA VAL A 975 -45.28 11.18 -14.97
C VAL A 975 -45.41 9.83 -15.68
N GLY A 976 -45.85 9.85 -16.95
CA GLY A 976 -46.13 8.65 -17.71
C GLY A 976 -44.91 8.11 -18.47
N GLU A 977 -44.70 6.80 -18.40
CA GLU A 977 -43.74 6.07 -19.23
C GLU A 977 -44.18 6.02 -20.71
N ALA A 978 -43.23 5.75 -21.61
CA ALA A 978 -43.50 5.62 -23.04
C ALA A 978 -44.19 4.29 -23.37
N ALA A 979 -45.53 4.27 -23.36
CA ALA A 979 -46.32 3.07 -23.65
C ALA A 979 -46.45 2.79 -25.15
N ALA A 980 -45.75 1.76 -25.64
CA ALA A 980 -46.01 1.15 -26.94
C ALA A 980 -46.91 -0.09 -26.77
N ALA A 981 -48.22 0.04 -27.03
CA ALA A 981 -49.11 -1.07 -27.39
C ALA A 981 -50.50 -0.59 -27.82
N SER A 982 -51.11 -1.26 -28.81
CA SER A 982 -52.54 -1.19 -29.10
C SER A 982 -53.21 -2.56 -28.89
N ALA A 983 -53.91 -2.72 -27.76
CA ALA A 983 -54.80 -3.85 -27.48
C ALA A 983 -55.93 -3.41 -26.53
N GLN A 984 -57.05 -4.15 -26.50
CA GLN A 984 -58.32 -3.65 -25.95
C GLN A 984 -58.59 -4.00 -24.46
N LYS A 985 -59.52 -3.19 -23.92
CA LYS A 985 -60.07 -3.07 -22.56
C LYS A 985 -60.36 -4.34 -21.69
N PRO A 986 -60.54 -4.16 -20.37
CA PRO A 986 -60.63 -5.22 -19.36
C PRO A 986 -62.04 -5.49 -18.79
N ALA A 987 -62.15 -6.45 -17.86
CA ALA A 987 -63.22 -6.52 -16.85
C ALA A 987 -62.75 -7.18 -15.53
N SER A 988 -63.17 -6.59 -14.39
CA SER A 988 -63.51 -7.18 -13.06
C SER A 988 -62.74 -8.38 -12.42
N ALA A 989 -62.58 -8.51 -11.10
CA ALA A 989 -62.77 -7.59 -9.95
C ALA A 989 -62.28 -8.24 -8.62
N SER A 990 -62.14 -7.39 -7.59
CA SER A 990 -62.34 -7.65 -6.14
C SER A 990 -61.52 -8.68 -5.32
N ALA A 991 -61.00 -8.15 -4.21
CA ALA A 991 -60.95 -8.73 -2.87
C ALA A 991 -59.90 -9.81 -2.53
N ALA A 992 -59.57 -9.86 -1.23
CA ALA A 992 -58.61 -10.78 -0.61
C ALA A 992 -59.28 -11.53 0.55
N GLN A 993 -58.87 -12.77 0.80
CA GLN A 993 -58.95 -13.37 2.13
C GLN A 993 -58.05 -14.61 2.28
N SER A 994 -57.91 -15.05 3.52
CA SER A 994 -57.16 -16.22 3.98
C SER A 994 -57.75 -17.57 3.53
N GLY A 995 -56.92 -18.60 3.42
CA GLY A 995 -57.36 -19.99 3.31
C GLY A 995 -56.23 -20.98 3.60
N ASN A 996 -56.51 -22.06 4.32
CA ASN A 996 -55.56 -23.12 4.68
C ASN A 996 -56.07 -24.48 4.16
N ASN A 997 -55.19 -25.49 4.11
CA ASN A 997 -55.48 -26.93 3.92
C ASN A 997 -56.07 -27.41 2.55
N GLY A 998 -55.32 -28.30 1.88
CA GLY A 998 -55.59 -29.74 2.01
C GLY A 998 -56.23 -30.55 0.86
N LEU A 999 -55.53 -31.65 0.50
CA LEU A 999 -56.07 -33.00 0.19
C LEU A 999 -56.85 -33.30 -1.13
N ALA A 1000 -56.08 -33.67 -2.17
CA ALA A 1000 -55.93 -35.05 -2.69
C ALA A 1000 -57.05 -35.86 -3.42
N ARG A 1001 -56.60 -36.63 -4.44
CA ARG A 1001 -57.24 -37.76 -5.19
C ARG A 1001 -58.36 -37.34 -6.18
N THR A 1002 -58.62 -38.01 -7.31
CA THR A 1002 -58.12 -39.25 -7.97
C THR A 1002 -57.74 -38.97 -9.45
N GLY A 1003 -57.02 -39.80 -10.23
CA GLY A 1003 -56.35 -41.09 -9.95
C GLY A 1003 -56.60 -42.16 -11.04
N SER A 1004 -55.70 -42.33 -12.01
CA SER A 1004 -55.61 -43.49 -12.94
C SER A 1004 -54.30 -43.49 -13.75
N ASP A 1005 -53.61 -44.62 -13.81
CA ASP A 1005 -52.41 -44.92 -14.62
C ASP A 1005 -52.55 -46.38 -15.11
N PRO A 1006 -52.12 -46.75 -16.34
CA PRO A 1006 -50.75 -47.26 -16.50
C PRO A 1006 -50.07 -46.91 -17.84
N THR A 1007 -48.73 -46.79 -17.86
CA THR A 1007 -47.82 -47.85 -18.37
C THR A 1007 -46.33 -47.45 -18.33
N MET A 1008 -45.48 -48.44 -18.02
CA MET A 1008 -44.00 -48.50 -18.08
C MET A 1008 -43.32 -47.90 -19.34
N LEU A 1009 -41.99 -47.64 -19.39
CA LEU A 1009 -40.84 -48.34 -18.78
C LEU A 1009 -39.59 -47.42 -18.60
N ILE A 1010 -38.62 -47.85 -17.79
CA ILE A 1010 -37.30 -47.21 -17.54
C ILE A 1010 -36.19 -48.21 -17.89
N VAL A 1011 -35.00 -47.79 -18.38
CA VAL A 1011 -33.68 -48.39 -18.04
C VAL A 1011 -32.50 -47.64 -18.68
N VAL A 1012 -31.36 -47.63 -17.98
CA VAL A 1012 -30.02 -47.20 -18.47
C VAL A 1012 -29.14 -48.44 -18.62
N ALA A 1013 -28.31 -48.53 -19.67
CA ALA A 1013 -27.32 -49.61 -19.80
C ALA A 1013 -26.04 -49.19 -20.53
N LEU A 1014 -24.89 -49.61 -19.98
CA LEU A 1014 -23.62 -49.81 -20.69
C LEU A 1014 -23.57 -51.25 -21.23
N ILE A 1015 -22.67 -51.57 -22.18
CA ILE A 1015 -21.58 -52.57 -22.02
C ILE A 1015 -20.77 -52.79 -23.31
N VAL A 1016 -19.51 -53.15 -23.09
CA VAL A 1016 -18.43 -53.47 -24.04
C VAL A 1016 -18.65 -54.77 -24.82
N LEU A 1017 -18.23 -54.83 -26.09
CA LEU A 1017 -17.46 -55.94 -26.70
C LEU A 1017 -17.03 -55.63 -28.14
N GLY A 1018 -15.97 -56.30 -28.63
CA GLY A 1018 -15.48 -56.16 -30.00
C GLY A 1018 -14.81 -57.45 -30.51
N VAL A 1019 -14.82 -57.65 -31.84
CA VAL A 1019 -14.19 -58.78 -32.56
C VAL A 1019 -13.58 -58.26 -33.87
N ALA A 1020 -12.57 -58.95 -34.41
CA ALA A 1020 -11.62 -58.42 -35.38
C ALA A 1020 -11.86 -58.78 -36.87
N GLY A 1021 -11.17 -58.05 -37.75
CA GLY A 1021 -10.99 -58.32 -39.19
C GLY A 1021 -10.94 -57.03 -40.01
N GLY A 1022 -10.05 -56.83 -40.99
CA GLY A 1022 -8.92 -57.66 -41.46
C GLY A 1022 -8.46 -57.22 -42.87
N ALA A 1023 -7.17 -57.43 -43.19
CA ALA A 1023 -6.51 -57.10 -44.47
C ALA A 1023 -6.32 -55.59 -44.82
N ILE A 1024 -5.36 -55.15 -45.66
CA ILE A 1024 -3.92 -55.46 -45.84
C ILE A 1024 -3.34 -54.46 -46.87
N HIS A 1025 -2.24 -53.75 -46.54
CA HIS A 1025 -1.07 -53.34 -47.38
C HIS A 1025 -0.19 -52.38 -46.54
N ILE A 1026 1.07 -52.65 -46.18
CA ILE A 1026 2.32 -52.76 -47.00
C ILE A 1026 2.86 -51.36 -47.39
N SER A 1027 4.08 -50.94 -47.01
CA SER A 1027 5.09 -51.58 -46.14
C SER A 1027 6.26 -50.68 -45.68
N ARG A 1028 6.81 -51.00 -44.49
CA ARG A 1028 8.24 -50.93 -44.07
C ARG A 1028 9.06 -49.64 -44.29
N LEU A 1029 9.61 -49.11 -43.19
CA LEU A 1029 11.07 -49.20 -42.95
C LEU A 1029 11.41 -49.21 -41.44
N ARG A 1030 12.71 -49.32 -41.11
CA ARG A 1030 13.22 -49.85 -39.83
C ARG A 1030 13.40 -48.80 -38.72
N ARG A 1031 13.41 -49.32 -37.48
CA ARG A 1031 14.16 -48.86 -36.29
C ARG A 1031 15.19 -47.74 -36.54
N TYR A 1032 15.10 -46.68 -35.75
CA TYR A 1032 15.96 -46.59 -34.57
C TYR A 1032 15.11 -46.38 -33.32
#